data_AF-A0A517NMC1-F1
#
_entry.id   AF-A0A517NMC1-F1
#
_cell.length_a   1.000
_cell.length_b   1.000
_cell.length_c   1.000
_cell.angle_alpha   90.00
_cell.angle_beta   90.00
_cell.angle_gamma   90.00
#
_symmetry.space_group_name_H-M   'P 1'
#
loop_
_entity.id
_entity.type
_entity.pdbx_description
1 polymer ?
#
loop_
_entity_poly.entity_id
_entity_poly.type
_entity_poly.pdbx_seq_one_letter_code
_entity_poly.pdbx_strand_id
1 'polypeptide(L)'
;MKNQTLRRFQDCNAILSRRTVAPLVCLVALILGPLQQINAADKPPNVVLIFADDLGYGDLGCYGATKVQTPNIDRLAAQGRRFTDAHSASAVCTPSRYALLTGQYPSRAKGGKGVWGPAPVSSPLLIDTDKTTIADVFKNSGYETAALGKWHLGFGTGKNNWTEPLRPGPQDLGFDYYLGVPVVNSAPPYVFVENDRIVGSNPDDPLTLLGRNAKGVTPITKIPPEAAQRTANQFGGAIEAHKLYNDYQVGTKFAEKSVEWITERKDKPFFLYLATTNIHHPFTPAKRFQGTSQCGLYGDYIHELDWIVGEITTCLEDNGLSNDTLVIFTSDNGGMFNRGGQAAFDAGHRQNGKLLGFKFGVWEGGHRVPFIVRWPGKVKAGTTSNQLIGNVDMLATFAALTKQQLDKTQQADSVNVLPAIVGDPEQPIRDHLVLVPHRETHLSVRKGKWMYIPRQGSGGFGGRKPGDHTFAGPTAAGFVGSVNSDIVNGKIQPSAPPAQLYDLEADVTQTTNLYDSYPEIVQELSKLLAGYSTKQNRNASPQNRKRNRKSNPAPKTAAAPSTRSASFDFESGKLSPWKIIEGKFAHPIGSRTEFFRGGEYNKQGKHYLSTLESSADAEKGNDSQTGVIVSPMFVPKAGDMTFRVGGGNGKDVYVALCTADGKEVQFARGINSQIMQKTSWDLTPYTGKKMFIKVVDHATGSWGHITVDDIQFDAEIFADSAEKKLDAASIIEG
;
A
#
# COMPACT_ATOMS: atom_id res chain seq x y z
N MET A 1 -33.38 -22.30 54.21
CA MET A 1 -32.47 -22.35 55.37
C MET A 1 -32.53 -23.74 55.99
N LYS A 2 -31.50 -24.57 55.77
CA LYS A 2 -31.27 -25.83 56.49
C LYS A 2 -29.77 -25.99 56.66
N ASN A 3 -29.32 -26.04 57.91
CA ASN A 3 -27.94 -26.30 58.30
C ASN A 3 -27.73 -27.79 58.62
N GLN A 4 -26.48 -28.18 58.42
CA GLN A 4 -25.78 -29.45 58.64
C GLN A 4 -26.09 -30.16 59.99
N THR A 5 -25.80 -31.47 60.11
CA THR A 5 -24.53 -31.98 60.73
C THR A 5 -24.61 -33.48 61.16
N LEU A 6 -23.61 -34.26 60.70
CA LEU A 6 -22.83 -35.41 61.28
C LEU A 6 -23.40 -36.43 62.29
N ARG A 7 -22.96 -37.70 62.12
CA ARG A 7 -22.53 -38.73 63.13
C ARG A 7 -22.08 -40.01 62.36
N ARG A 8 -20.99 -40.75 62.63
CA ARG A 8 -20.54 -41.51 63.84
C ARG A 8 -19.05 -41.96 63.66
N PHE A 9 -18.15 -41.82 64.65
CA PHE A 9 -17.69 -42.78 65.71
C PHE A 9 -16.93 -44.03 65.18
N GLN A 10 -15.61 -44.19 65.36
CA GLN A 10 -14.79 -44.59 66.55
C GLN A 10 -14.62 -46.13 66.70
N ASP A 11 -13.37 -46.64 66.68
CA ASP A 11 -12.70 -47.34 67.82
C ASP A 11 -11.61 -48.40 67.48
N CYS A 12 -10.50 -48.26 68.23
CA CYS A 12 -9.66 -49.24 68.97
C CYS A 12 -8.79 -50.36 68.33
N ASN A 13 -7.47 -50.16 68.52
CA ASN A 13 -6.45 -50.98 69.21
C ASN A 13 -5.97 -52.37 68.71
N ALA A 14 -4.70 -52.36 68.24
CA ALA A 14 -3.50 -53.09 68.70
C ALA A 14 -3.47 -54.63 68.82
N ILE A 15 -2.37 -55.26 68.33
CA ILE A 15 -1.45 -56.16 69.08
C ILE A 15 -0.38 -56.87 68.19
N LEU A 16 0.90 -56.67 68.56
CA LEU A 16 2.09 -57.57 68.60
C LEU A 16 2.69 -58.34 67.38
N SER A 17 3.96 -58.02 67.08
CA SER A 17 5.18 -58.87 67.30
C SER A 17 6.17 -59.08 66.13
N ARG A 18 7.40 -58.59 66.42
CA ARG A 18 8.80 -58.93 66.05
C ARG A 18 9.16 -60.01 64.99
N ARG A 19 10.12 -59.57 64.13
CA ARG A 19 11.34 -60.27 63.57
C ARG A 19 11.04 -61.36 62.53
N THR A 20 11.72 -61.52 61.37
CA THR A 20 13.10 -61.25 60.90
C THR A 20 13.14 -61.49 59.38
N VAL A 21 14.30 -61.19 58.75
CA VAL A 21 14.80 -61.65 57.42
C VAL A 21 14.63 -60.64 56.27
N ALA A 22 15.74 -59.98 55.93
CA ALA A 22 16.05 -59.49 54.57
C ALA A 22 16.72 -60.66 53.81
N PRO A 23 16.68 -60.78 52.46
CA PRO A 23 17.38 -59.82 51.61
C PRO A 23 16.81 -59.61 50.18
N LEU A 24 17.39 -58.60 49.50
CA LEU A 24 17.61 -58.52 48.04
C LEU A 24 16.36 -58.52 47.12
N VAL A 25 15.88 -57.32 46.78
CA VAL A 25 15.12 -57.11 45.53
C VAL A 25 15.97 -56.24 44.61
N CYS A 26 16.33 -56.84 43.48
CA CYS A 26 17.02 -56.24 42.36
C CYS A 26 16.30 -54.99 41.86
N LEU A 27 17.11 -53.94 41.71
CA LEU A 27 16.84 -52.72 40.98
C LEU A 27 16.60 -53.07 39.49
N VAL A 28 15.33 -53.15 39.08
CA VAL A 28 14.92 -52.93 37.68
C VAL A 28 13.97 -51.74 37.70
N ALA A 29 14.55 -50.55 37.82
CA ALA A 29 13.88 -49.31 37.46
C ALA A 29 13.72 -49.32 35.93
N LEU A 30 12.56 -49.79 35.48
CA LEU A 30 12.12 -49.64 34.11
C LEU A 30 12.06 -48.15 33.77
N ILE A 31 12.86 -47.81 32.78
CA ILE A 31 13.01 -46.52 32.13
C ILE A 31 11.66 -46.15 31.49
N LEU A 32 10.76 -45.55 32.27
CA LEU A 32 9.70 -44.69 31.77
C LEU A 32 10.33 -43.31 31.59
N GLY A 33 11.05 -43.15 30.47
CA GLY A 33 11.43 -41.82 30.01
C GLY A 33 10.17 -40.95 29.86
N PRO A 34 10.26 -39.63 30.11
CA PRO A 34 9.13 -38.76 29.86
C PRO A 34 8.77 -38.92 28.38
N LEU A 35 7.52 -39.30 28.11
CA LEU A 35 6.90 -39.07 26.81
C LEU A 35 7.12 -37.58 26.52
N GLN A 36 8.12 -37.28 25.70
CA GLN A 36 8.23 -35.99 25.07
C GLN A 36 6.88 -35.81 24.36
N GLN A 37 6.06 -34.88 24.87
CA GLN A 37 5.06 -34.24 24.04
C GLN A 37 5.83 -33.80 22.81
N ILE A 38 5.62 -34.51 21.71
CA ILE A 38 5.95 -34.00 20.39
C ILE A 38 5.18 -32.69 20.37
N ASN A 39 5.88 -31.56 20.51
CA ASN A 39 5.30 -30.25 20.29
C ASN A 39 4.64 -30.37 18.91
N ALA A 40 3.31 -30.44 18.89
CA ALA A 40 2.58 -30.20 17.67
C ALA A 40 3.11 -28.85 17.19
N ALA A 41 3.74 -28.82 16.03
CA ALA A 41 4.20 -27.56 15.44
C ALA A 41 3.01 -26.60 15.53
N ASP A 42 3.17 -25.48 16.25
CA ASP A 42 2.08 -24.54 16.54
C ASP A 42 1.30 -24.31 15.24
N LYS A 43 0.04 -24.77 15.20
CA LYS A 43 -0.82 -24.65 14.02
C LYS A 43 -0.86 -23.16 13.65
N PRO A 44 -0.59 -22.79 12.38
CA PRO A 44 -0.67 -21.40 11.96
C PRO A 44 -2.09 -20.85 12.25
N PRO A 45 -2.23 -19.65 12.83
CA PRO A 45 -3.54 -19.13 13.18
C PRO A 45 -4.33 -18.75 11.93
N ASN A 46 -5.64 -18.83 11.99
CA ASN A 46 -6.48 -18.10 11.03
C ASN A 46 -6.33 -16.59 11.27
N VAL A 47 -6.55 -15.79 10.24
CA VAL A 47 -6.53 -14.34 10.34
C VAL A 47 -7.79 -13.76 9.72
N VAL A 48 -8.52 -12.96 10.49
CA VAL A 48 -9.66 -12.18 10.03
C VAL A 48 -9.34 -10.70 10.22
N LEU A 49 -9.25 -9.97 9.12
CA LEU A 49 -9.11 -8.52 9.10
C LEU A 49 -10.43 -7.87 8.68
N ILE A 50 -11.14 -7.31 9.65
CA ILE A 50 -12.36 -6.51 9.44
C ILE A 50 -11.95 -5.05 9.25
N PHE A 51 -12.23 -4.52 8.06
CA PHE A 51 -11.78 -3.20 7.62
C PHE A 51 -12.99 -2.34 7.24
N ALA A 52 -13.47 -1.56 8.22
CA ALA A 52 -14.60 -0.65 8.08
C ALA A 52 -14.29 0.53 7.13
N ASP A 53 -15.34 1.22 6.70
CA ASP A 53 -15.30 2.31 5.73
C ASP A 53 -15.86 3.58 6.36
N ASP A 54 -15.05 4.63 6.50
CA ASP A 54 -15.41 5.90 7.14
C ASP A 54 -15.80 5.83 8.63
N LEU A 55 -15.45 4.75 9.34
CA LEU A 55 -15.67 4.65 10.78
C LEU A 55 -14.65 5.52 11.53
N GLY A 56 -15.14 6.55 12.21
CA GLY A 56 -14.34 7.48 13.00
C GLY A 56 -13.92 6.93 14.36
N TYR A 57 -12.89 7.57 14.94
CA TYR A 57 -12.31 7.14 16.22
C TYR A 57 -13.32 7.10 17.38
N GLY A 58 -14.33 7.97 17.37
CA GLY A 58 -15.35 8.09 18.40
C GLY A 58 -16.68 7.43 18.07
N ASP A 59 -16.73 6.56 17.05
CA ASP A 59 -17.97 5.89 16.63
C ASP A 59 -18.33 4.64 17.47
N LEU A 60 -17.44 4.17 18.34
CA LEU A 60 -17.63 2.91 19.10
C LEU A 60 -17.79 3.17 20.60
N GLY A 61 -18.60 2.34 21.27
CA GLY A 61 -18.82 2.41 22.72
C GLY A 61 -17.51 2.30 23.51
N CYS A 62 -16.67 1.32 23.16
CA CYS A 62 -15.33 1.15 23.72
C CYS A 62 -14.34 2.29 23.37
N TYR A 63 -14.71 3.26 22.54
CA TYR A 63 -13.96 4.51 22.30
C TYR A 63 -14.71 5.77 22.78
N GLY A 64 -15.83 5.60 23.47
CA GLY A 64 -16.56 6.69 24.14
C GLY A 64 -17.84 7.17 23.43
N ALA A 65 -18.32 6.45 22.40
CA ALA A 65 -19.61 6.75 21.80
C ALA A 65 -20.76 6.51 22.80
N THR A 66 -21.77 7.39 22.78
CA THR A 66 -22.95 7.30 23.67
C THR A 66 -24.29 7.27 22.94
N LYS A 67 -24.29 7.50 21.61
CA LYS A 67 -25.49 7.54 20.78
C LYS A 67 -25.74 6.26 19.98
N VAL A 68 -24.80 5.33 20.06
CA VAL A 68 -24.85 3.99 19.45
C VAL A 68 -24.47 2.95 20.50
N GLN A 69 -24.87 1.71 20.26
CA GLN A 69 -24.50 0.55 21.04
C GLN A 69 -23.72 -0.41 20.13
N THR A 70 -22.49 -0.74 20.54
CA THR A 70 -21.61 -1.63 19.79
C THR A 70 -21.19 -2.83 20.64
N PRO A 71 -22.13 -3.63 21.17
CA PRO A 71 -21.82 -4.66 22.16
C PRO A 71 -20.88 -5.75 21.64
N ASN A 72 -20.91 -6.11 20.35
CA ASN A 72 -20.01 -7.13 19.81
C ASN A 72 -18.57 -6.60 19.66
N ILE A 73 -18.42 -5.38 19.17
CA ILE A 73 -17.10 -4.73 19.04
C ILE A 73 -16.54 -4.39 20.43
N ASP A 74 -17.38 -3.96 21.36
CA ASP A 74 -16.98 -3.69 22.75
C ASP A 74 -16.53 -4.98 23.44
N ARG A 75 -17.21 -6.10 23.18
CA ARG A 75 -16.79 -7.44 23.61
C ARG A 75 -15.47 -7.85 22.96
N LEU A 76 -15.26 -7.58 21.67
CA LEU A 76 -14.00 -7.82 20.98
C LEU A 76 -12.83 -7.08 21.66
N ALA A 77 -13.05 -5.80 22.03
CA ALA A 77 -12.07 -5.01 22.77
C ALA A 77 -11.82 -5.56 24.18
N ALA A 78 -12.88 -5.91 24.92
CA ALA A 78 -12.77 -6.46 26.27
C ALA A 78 -12.05 -7.82 26.30
N GLN A 79 -12.22 -8.64 25.26
CA GLN A 79 -11.56 -9.94 25.13
C GLN A 79 -10.16 -9.85 24.49
N GLY A 80 -9.74 -8.65 24.09
CA GLY A 80 -8.53 -8.44 23.32
C GLY A 80 -7.73 -7.23 23.82
N ARG A 81 -7.13 -6.54 22.86
CA ARG A 81 -6.35 -5.32 23.05
C ARG A 81 -6.91 -4.20 22.18
N ARG A 82 -7.12 -3.03 22.76
CA ARG A 82 -7.53 -1.79 22.06
C ARG A 82 -6.33 -0.87 21.88
N PHE A 83 -6.15 -0.29 20.70
CA PHE A 83 -5.08 0.68 20.44
C PHE A 83 -5.63 2.11 20.44
N THR A 84 -4.95 3.02 21.13
CA THR A 84 -5.35 4.44 21.18
C THR A 84 -4.59 5.31 20.19
N ASP A 85 -3.55 4.76 19.56
CA ASP A 85 -2.62 5.47 18.68
C ASP A 85 -2.43 4.78 17.33
N ALA A 86 -3.54 4.28 16.78
CA ALA A 86 -3.60 3.60 15.51
C ALA A 86 -4.09 4.52 14.39
N HIS A 87 -3.43 4.44 13.24
CA HIS A 87 -3.70 5.32 12.11
C HIS A 87 -3.83 4.57 10.78
N SER A 88 -4.67 5.12 9.92
CA SER A 88 -4.59 4.89 8.49
C SER A 88 -3.46 5.75 7.91
N ALA A 89 -2.69 5.21 6.96
CA ALA A 89 -1.64 5.95 6.28
C ALA A 89 -2.20 7.09 5.41
N SER A 90 -3.51 7.07 5.12
CA SER A 90 -4.20 8.14 4.42
C SER A 90 -5.54 8.46 5.06
N ALA A 91 -6.00 9.69 4.92
CA ALA A 91 -7.36 10.08 5.30
C ALA A 91 -8.40 9.76 4.21
N VAL A 92 -8.10 8.85 3.26
CA VAL A 92 -8.95 8.53 2.12
C VAL A 92 -8.90 7.02 1.81
N CYS A 93 -10.06 6.42 1.58
CA CYS A 93 -10.25 4.99 1.33
C CYS A 93 -9.25 4.32 0.36
N THR A 94 -9.21 4.70 -0.93
CA THR A 94 -8.33 4.06 -1.94
C THR A 94 -6.85 4.06 -1.52
N PRO A 95 -6.23 5.21 -1.17
CA PRO A 95 -4.85 5.20 -0.71
C PRO A 95 -4.65 4.43 0.60
N SER A 96 -5.58 4.45 1.53
CA SER A 96 -5.47 3.62 2.75
C SER A 96 -5.49 2.13 2.45
N ARG A 97 -6.34 1.68 1.52
CA ARG A 97 -6.41 0.28 1.05
C ARG A 97 -5.15 -0.12 0.31
N TYR A 98 -4.60 0.77 -0.53
CA TYR A 98 -3.31 0.57 -1.17
C TYR A 98 -2.21 0.36 -0.10
N ALA A 99 -2.14 1.23 0.91
CA ALA A 99 -1.12 1.13 1.96
C ALA A 99 -1.25 -0.16 2.77
N LEU A 100 -2.48 -0.52 3.14
CA LEU A 100 -2.77 -1.75 3.87
C LEU A 100 -2.30 -2.99 3.11
N LEU A 101 -2.69 -3.12 1.83
CA LEU A 101 -2.41 -4.34 1.07
C LEU A 101 -0.94 -4.43 0.65
N THR A 102 -0.26 -3.29 0.39
CA THR A 102 1.08 -3.28 -0.21
C THR A 102 2.22 -2.95 0.76
N GLY A 103 1.90 -2.53 1.99
CA GLY A 103 2.90 -2.07 2.95
C GLY A 103 3.67 -0.80 2.52
N GLN A 104 3.19 -0.09 1.50
CA GLN A 104 3.87 1.08 0.93
C GLN A 104 3.02 2.35 1.10
N TYR A 105 3.68 3.47 1.44
CA TYR A 105 2.97 4.75 1.52
C TYR A 105 2.36 5.13 0.16
N PRO A 106 1.10 5.60 0.13
CA PRO A 106 0.42 5.93 -1.12
C PRO A 106 1.09 7.06 -1.90
N SER A 107 1.88 7.92 -1.25
CA SER A 107 2.67 8.96 -1.93
C SER A 107 3.76 8.37 -2.85
N ARG A 108 4.24 7.15 -2.59
CA ARG A 108 5.25 6.46 -3.41
C ARG A 108 4.65 5.67 -4.58
N ALA A 109 3.34 5.45 -4.57
CA ALA A 109 2.63 4.68 -5.60
C ALA A 109 2.81 5.27 -7.01
N LYS A 110 2.59 4.44 -8.06
CA LYS A 110 2.63 4.82 -9.48
C LYS A 110 3.92 5.54 -9.89
N GLY A 111 5.07 5.01 -9.47
CA GLY A 111 6.39 5.61 -9.74
C GLY A 111 6.53 7.01 -9.13
N GLY A 112 6.04 7.22 -7.90
CA GLY A 112 6.12 8.50 -7.21
C GLY A 112 5.12 9.57 -7.67
N LYS A 113 4.12 9.23 -8.49
CA LYS A 113 2.98 10.13 -8.76
C LYS A 113 1.99 10.17 -7.58
N GLY A 114 1.97 9.09 -6.82
CA GLY A 114 1.14 8.89 -5.65
C GLY A 114 -0.33 8.57 -5.97
N VAL A 115 -1.02 8.07 -4.96
CA VAL A 115 -2.47 7.91 -4.91
C VAL A 115 -2.96 8.81 -3.79
N TRP A 116 -3.75 9.84 -4.12
CA TRP A 116 -4.14 10.91 -3.19
C TRP A 116 -5.65 11.01 -2.99
N GLY A 117 -6.43 10.20 -3.70
CA GLY A 117 -7.88 10.33 -3.75
C GLY A 117 -8.55 9.00 -4.08
N PRO A 118 -9.89 8.98 -4.04
CA PRO A 118 -10.65 7.79 -4.41
C PRO A 118 -10.40 7.43 -5.88
N ALA A 119 -10.30 6.13 -6.16
CA ALA A 119 -10.16 5.62 -7.51
C ALA A 119 -11.45 5.92 -8.30
N PRO A 120 -11.38 6.55 -9.49
CA PRO A 120 -12.56 6.68 -10.34
C PRO A 120 -13.01 5.31 -10.86
N VAL A 121 -14.28 5.23 -11.28
CA VAL A 121 -14.89 4.01 -11.84
C VAL A 121 -14.16 3.43 -13.06
N SER A 122 -13.38 4.25 -13.76
CA SER A 122 -12.57 3.86 -14.93
C SER A 122 -11.10 3.59 -14.59
N SER A 123 -10.74 3.52 -13.31
CA SER A 123 -9.36 3.31 -12.88
C SER A 123 -8.86 1.93 -13.28
N PRO A 124 -7.64 1.81 -13.84
CA PRO A 124 -6.93 0.53 -13.86
C PRO A 124 -6.75 0.00 -12.44
N LEU A 125 -6.37 -1.27 -12.34
CA LEU A 125 -5.79 -1.79 -11.12
C LEU A 125 -4.63 -0.89 -10.68
N LEU A 126 -4.69 -0.41 -9.43
CA LEU A 126 -3.77 0.57 -8.88
C LEU A 126 -2.49 -0.06 -8.31
N ILE A 127 -2.59 -1.33 -7.92
CA ILE A 127 -1.47 -2.11 -7.42
C ILE A 127 -0.87 -2.85 -8.62
N ASP A 128 0.44 -2.70 -8.76
CA ASP A 128 1.22 -3.47 -9.72
C ASP A 128 1.22 -4.94 -9.31
N THR A 129 0.88 -5.85 -10.23
CA THR A 129 0.74 -7.29 -9.94
C THR A 129 2.06 -7.94 -9.54
N ASP A 130 3.19 -7.30 -9.84
CA ASP A 130 4.51 -7.77 -9.40
C ASP A 130 4.82 -7.40 -7.94
N LYS A 131 4.00 -6.56 -7.30
CA LYS A 131 4.14 -6.22 -5.88
C LYS A 131 3.52 -7.31 -5.01
N THR A 132 4.31 -7.83 -4.08
CA THR A 132 3.80 -8.65 -2.97
C THR A 132 2.79 -7.86 -2.14
N THR A 133 1.64 -8.48 -1.93
CA THR A 133 0.58 -7.98 -1.06
C THR A 133 0.43 -8.83 0.20
N ILE A 134 -0.39 -8.36 1.15
CA ILE A 134 -0.72 -9.17 2.34
C ILE A 134 -1.33 -10.52 1.98
N ALA A 135 -2.09 -10.60 0.88
CA ALA A 135 -2.69 -11.87 0.47
C ALA A 135 -1.64 -12.81 -0.11
N ASP A 136 -0.65 -12.31 -0.86
CA ASP A 136 0.49 -13.12 -1.31
C ASP A 136 1.28 -13.67 -0.12
N VAL A 137 1.49 -12.87 0.93
CA VAL A 137 2.12 -13.34 2.17
C VAL A 137 1.35 -14.53 2.73
N PHE A 138 0.04 -14.44 2.93
CA PHE A 138 -0.71 -15.59 3.45
C PHE A 138 -0.72 -16.79 2.49
N LYS A 139 -0.95 -16.55 1.19
CA LYS A 139 -0.98 -17.59 0.17
C LYS A 139 0.33 -18.37 0.07
N ASN A 140 1.47 -17.68 0.13
CA ASN A 140 2.81 -18.29 0.13
C ASN A 140 3.07 -19.16 1.38
N SER A 141 2.26 -19.03 2.44
CA SER A 141 2.30 -19.88 3.63
C SER A 141 1.18 -20.90 3.70
N GLY A 142 0.52 -21.19 2.57
CA GLY A 142 -0.47 -22.27 2.45
C GLY A 142 -1.84 -21.91 3.02
N TYR A 143 -2.13 -20.62 3.21
CA TYR A 143 -3.46 -20.15 3.60
C TYR A 143 -4.40 -20.12 2.39
N GLU A 144 -5.68 -20.39 2.62
CA GLU A 144 -6.73 -19.95 1.70
C GLU A 144 -7.02 -18.46 1.93
N THR A 145 -7.09 -17.67 0.86
CA THR A 145 -7.22 -16.21 0.96
C THR A 145 -8.51 -15.70 0.32
N ALA A 146 -9.24 -14.84 1.03
CA ALA A 146 -10.45 -14.20 0.51
C ALA A 146 -10.51 -12.71 0.78
N ALA A 147 -11.00 -11.98 -0.22
CA ALA A 147 -11.43 -10.59 -0.08
C ALA A 147 -12.96 -10.54 -0.18
N LEU A 148 -13.62 -10.07 0.87
CA LEU A 148 -15.08 -9.89 0.89
C LEU A 148 -15.42 -8.44 1.14
N GLY A 149 -16.16 -7.83 0.21
CA GLY A 149 -16.66 -6.46 0.32
C GLY A 149 -16.00 -5.44 -0.61
N LYS A 150 -15.78 -4.22 -0.12
CA LYS A 150 -15.31 -3.10 -0.92
C LYS A 150 -13.86 -3.27 -1.39
N TRP A 151 -13.66 -3.27 -2.71
CA TRP A 151 -12.33 -3.34 -3.32
C TRP A 151 -11.68 -1.96 -3.50
N HIS A 152 -12.26 -1.11 -4.35
CA HIS A 152 -11.86 0.29 -4.58
C HIS A 152 -10.39 0.53 -5.02
N LEU A 153 -9.78 -0.46 -5.66
CA LEU A 153 -8.41 -0.40 -6.19
C LEU A 153 -8.33 -0.57 -7.71
N GLY A 154 -9.48 -0.57 -8.40
CA GLY A 154 -9.58 -0.70 -9.86
C GLY A 154 -9.39 -2.13 -10.37
N PHE A 155 -9.53 -2.28 -11.69
CA PHE A 155 -9.40 -3.53 -12.42
C PHE A 155 -8.79 -3.26 -13.80
N GLY A 156 -8.16 -4.27 -14.40
CA GLY A 156 -7.66 -4.18 -15.76
C GLY A 156 -6.36 -3.38 -15.90
N THR A 157 -5.75 -3.50 -17.08
CA THR A 157 -4.65 -2.65 -17.52
C THR A 157 -5.22 -1.46 -18.30
N GLY A 158 -4.70 -0.26 -18.04
CA GLY A 158 -5.21 0.96 -18.68
C GLY A 158 -6.60 1.39 -18.20
N LYS A 159 -7.40 2.01 -19.06
CA LYS A 159 -8.73 2.50 -18.66
C LYS A 159 -9.68 1.32 -18.48
N ASN A 160 -10.23 1.14 -17.28
CA ASN A 160 -11.23 0.11 -17.03
C ASN A 160 -12.53 0.44 -17.77
N ASN A 161 -12.88 -0.41 -18.75
CA ASN A 161 -14.11 -0.33 -19.54
C ASN A 161 -15.14 -1.40 -19.15
N TRP A 162 -14.91 -2.13 -18.06
CA TRP A 162 -15.83 -3.13 -17.50
C TRP A 162 -16.08 -4.36 -18.39
N THR A 163 -15.16 -4.63 -19.31
CA THR A 163 -15.14 -5.87 -20.09
C THR A 163 -14.68 -7.03 -19.22
N GLU A 164 -15.47 -8.10 -19.13
CA GLU A 164 -15.14 -9.31 -18.40
C GLU A 164 -14.18 -10.21 -19.22
N PRO A 165 -13.21 -10.92 -18.61
CA PRO A 165 -12.85 -10.89 -17.18
C PRO A 165 -12.31 -9.56 -16.71
N LEU A 166 -12.71 -9.17 -15.50
CA LEU A 166 -12.18 -8.01 -14.80
C LEU A 166 -10.78 -8.34 -14.26
N ARG A 167 -9.81 -8.53 -15.16
CA ARG A 167 -8.41 -8.85 -14.82
C ARG A 167 -7.42 -7.91 -15.52
N PRO A 168 -6.29 -7.56 -14.86
CA PRO A 168 -5.93 -7.97 -13.50
C PRO A 168 -6.84 -7.38 -12.40
N GLY A 169 -7.03 -8.13 -11.31
CA GLY A 169 -7.91 -7.80 -10.19
C GLY A 169 -7.45 -8.43 -8.87
N PRO A 170 -8.34 -8.63 -7.87
CA PRO A 170 -7.98 -9.23 -6.58
C PRO A 170 -7.27 -10.59 -6.70
N GLN A 171 -7.67 -11.41 -7.67
CA GLN A 171 -7.07 -12.73 -7.90
C GLN A 171 -5.64 -12.67 -8.45
N ASP A 172 -5.24 -11.53 -9.00
CA ASP A 172 -3.88 -11.25 -9.46
C ASP A 172 -3.03 -10.60 -8.36
N LEU A 173 -3.59 -10.46 -7.15
CA LEU A 173 -2.98 -9.87 -5.96
C LEU A 173 -3.11 -10.82 -4.76
N GLY A 174 -2.92 -12.12 -4.99
CA GLY A 174 -2.83 -13.13 -3.94
C GLY A 174 -4.14 -13.63 -3.33
N PHE A 175 -5.31 -13.09 -3.70
CA PHE A 175 -6.60 -13.60 -3.22
C PHE A 175 -7.09 -14.80 -4.04
N ASP A 176 -7.48 -15.90 -3.40
CA ASP A 176 -8.09 -17.05 -4.09
C ASP A 176 -9.54 -16.77 -4.45
N TYR A 177 -10.25 -16.04 -3.59
CA TYR A 177 -11.66 -15.73 -3.74
C TYR A 177 -11.95 -14.24 -3.53
N TYR A 178 -12.83 -13.68 -4.36
CA TYR A 178 -13.35 -12.33 -4.18
C TYR A 178 -14.87 -12.32 -4.34
N LEU A 179 -15.59 -11.65 -3.44
CA LEU A 179 -16.96 -11.20 -3.69
C LEU A 179 -17.14 -9.81 -3.09
N GLY A 180 -17.58 -8.85 -3.89
CA GLY A 180 -17.58 -7.48 -3.39
C GLY A 180 -18.25 -6.43 -4.25
N VAL A 181 -18.26 -5.21 -3.70
CA VAL A 181 -18.50 -4.00 -4.49
C VAL A 181 -17.17 -3.55 -5.10
N PRO A 182 -17.08 -3.36 -6.42
CA PRO A 182 -15.81 -3.12 -7.09
C PRO A 182 -15.23 -1.72 -6.83
N VAL A 183 -16.08 -0.73 -6.49
CA VAL A 183 -15.70 0.66 -6.23
C VAL A 183 -16.12 1.09 -4.83
N VAL A 184 -17.29 1.74 -4.67
CA VAL A 184 -17.89 2.16 -3.40
C VAL A 184 -19.40 2.05 -3.52
N ASN A 185 -20.14 1.83 -2.43
CA ASN A 185 -21.61 1.82 -2.43
C ASN A 185 -22.26 3.18 -2.80
N SER A 186 -21.49 4.28 -2.79
CA SER A 186 -21.95 5.61 -3.23
C SER A 186 -21.69 5.93 -4.70
N ALA A 187 -21.05 5.05 -5.46
CA ALA A 187 -20.67 5.29 -6.85
C ALA A 187 -20.96 4.08 -7.72
N PRO A 188 -21.28 4.28 -9.01
CA PRO A 188 -21.51 3.18 -9.93
C PRO A 188 -20.27 2.28 -10.06
N PRO A 189 -20.44 1.01 -10.47
CA PRO A 189 -21.58 0.47 -11.23
C PRO A 189 -22.77 -0.10 -10.45
N TYR A 190 -22.78 -0.13 -9.11
CA TYR A 190 -23.89 -0.73 -8.33
C TYR A 190 -24.21 -2.19 -8.75
N VAL A 191 -23.17 -3.00 -8.88
CA VAL A 191 -23.24 -4.44 -9.10
C VAL A 191 -22.27 -5.13 -8.14
N PHE A 192 -22.48 -6.43 -7.90
CA PHE A 192 -21.48 -7.27 -7.26
C PHE A 192 -20.53 -7.85 -8.30
N VAL A 193 -19.27 -8.01 -7.92
CA VAL A 193 -18.27 -8.78 -8.67
C VAL A 193 -17.90 -9.98 -7.82
N GLU A 194 -17.91 -11.17 -8.42
CA GLU A 194 -17.43 -12.41 -7.84
C GLU A 194 -16.26 -12.92 -8.69
N ASN A 195 -15.10 -13.08 -8.07
CA ASN A 195 -13.82 -13.33 -8.70
C ASN A 195 -13.49 -12.27 -9.76
N ASP A 196 -13.64 -12.59 -11.04
CA ASP A 196 -13.37 -11.70 -12.17
C ASP A 196 -14.61 -11.45 -13.06
N ARG A 197 -15.80 -11.76 -12.54
CA ARG A 197 -17.08 -11.66 -13.25
C ARG A 197 -18.09 -10.83 -12.47
N ILE A 198 -18.94 -10.11 -13.18
CA ILE A 198 -20.10 -9.43 -12.61
C ILE A 198 -21.14 -10.49 -12.25
N VAL A 199 -21.66 -10.47 -11.02
CA VAL A 199 -22.69 -11.42 -10.58
C VAL A 199 -23.97 -11.19 -11.37
N GLY A 200 -24.46 -12.24 -12.04
CA GLY A 200 -25.61 -12.14 -12.94
C GLY A 200 -25.26 -11.50 -14.29
N SER A 201 -24.00 -11.56 -14.73
CA SER A 201 -23.62 -11.12 -16.07
C SER A 201 -24.30 -11.95 -17.17
N ASN A 202 -24.63 -11.25 -18.26
CA ASN A 202 -25.18 -11.83 -19.47
C ASN A 202 -24.38 -11.27 -20.66
N PRO A 203 -23.71 -12.10 -21.48
CA PRO A 203 -22.96 -11.63 -22.65
C PRO A 203 -23.79 -10.82 -23.66
N ASP A 204 -25.09 -11.10 -23.75
CA ASP A 204 -26.02 -10.37 -24.63
C ASP A 204 -26.52 -9.04 -24.03
N ASP A 205 -26.25 -8.78 -22.75
CA ASP A 205 -26.60 -7.55 -22.02
C ASP A 205 -25.41 -7.06 -21.15
N PRO A 206 -24.27 -6.66 -21.76
CA PRO A 206 -23.05 -6.35 -21.03
C PRO A 206 -23.14 -5.03 -20.27
N LEU A 207 -22.44 -4.95 -19.14
CA LEU A 207 -22.30 -3.71 -18.38
C LEU A 207 -21.49 -2.68 -19.18
N THR A 208 -22.14 -1.60 -19.59
CA THR A 208 -21.53 -0.60 -20.50
C THR A 208 -21.45 0.77 -19.84
N LEU A 209 -20.24 1.33 -19.75
CA LEU A 209 -20.03 2.69 -19.24
C LEU A 209 -20.50 3.74 -20.27
N LEU A 210 -21.65 4.37 -20.00
CA LEU A 210 -22.23 5.43 -20.85
C LEU A 210 -21.71 6.82 -20.50
N GLY A 211 -21.19 6.98 -19.27
CA GLY A 211 -20.67 8.25 -18.76
C GLY A 211 -21.69 9.07 -17.96
N ARG A 212 -21.28 10.27 -17.55
CA ARG A 212 -22.08 11.14 -16.67
C ARG A 212 -23.32 11.67 -17.40
N ASN A 213 -24.46 11.67 -16.71
CA ASN A 213 -25.74 12.20 -17.20
C ASN A 213 -26.24 11.52 -18.50
N ALA A 214 -25.77 10.30 -18.79
CA ALA A 214 -26.22 9.56 -19.96
C ALA A 214 -27.71 9.19 -19.84
N LYS A 215 -28.39 9.14 -20.99
CA LYS A 215 -29.74 8.57 -21.11
C LYS A 215 -29.65 7.05 -21.23
N GLY A 216 -30.70 6.33 -20.84
CA GLY A 216 -30.74 4.87 -20.96
C GLY A 216 -29.88 4.13 -19.93
N VAL A 217 -29.52 4.78 -18.81
CA VAL A 217 -28.86 4.10 -17.69
C VAL A 217 -29.80 3.08 -17.04
N THR A 218 -29.24 1.95 -16.61
CA THR A 218 -30.00 0.89 -15.95
C THR A 218 -30.50 1.39 -14.58
N PRO A 219 -31.77 1.14 -14.21
CA PRO A 219 -32.29 1.52 -12.90
C PRO A 219 -31.51 0.88 -11.75
N ILE A 220 -31.40 1.61 -10.64
CA ILE A 220 -30.71 1.18 -9.41
C ILE A 220 -31.64 1.35 -8.21
N THR A 221 -31.35 0.63 -7.11
CA THR A 221 -32.13 0.62 -5.86
C THR A 221 -32.45 2.03 -5.40
N LYS A 222 -33.72 2.42 -5.26
CA LYS A 222 -34.04 3.77 -4.79
C LYS A 222 -33.65 3.93 -3.33
N ILE A 223 -33.02 5.06 -3.00
CA ILE A 223 -32.66 5.44 -1.62
C ILE A 223 -33.29 6.78 -1.29
N PRO A 224 -33.69 7.01 -0.03
CA PRO A 224 -34.31 8.26 0.37
C PRO A 224 -33.25 9.33 0.67
N PRO A 225 -33.60 10.63 0.64
CA PRO A 225 -32.64 11.72 0.80
C PRO A 225 -31.85 11.73 2.13
N GLU A 226 -32.43 11.17 3.20
CA GLU A 226 -31.84 11.03 4.53
C GLU A 226 -30.71 9.99 4.59
N ALA A 227 -30.66 9.04 3.64
CA ALA A 227 -29.54 8.10 3.50
C ALA A 227 -28.27 8.78 2.98
N ALA A 228 -28.27 10.12 2.85
CA ALA A 228 -27.27 10.92 2.16
C ALA A 228 -27.22 10.67 0.64
N GLN A 229 -26.45 11.51 -0.07
CA GLN A 229 -26.39 11.48 -1.53
C GLN A 229 -25.47 10.36 -2.02
N ARG A 230 -25.81 9.77 -3.15
CA ARG A 230 -24.90 8.94 -3.96
C ARG A 230 -24.82 9.48 -5.38
N THR A 231 -23.81 9.05 -6.12
CA THR A 231 -23.65 9.39 -7.54
C THR A 231 -24.79 8.79 -8.38
N ALA A 232 -25.25 9.48 -9.43
CA ALA A 232 -26.19 8.88 -10.37
C ALA A 232 -25.54 7.71 -11.13
N ASN A 233 -26.34 6.73 -11.57
CA ASN A 233 -25.82 5.65 -12.40
C ASN A 233 -25.23 6.22 -13.70
N GLN A 234 -24.16 5.59 -14.19
CA GLN A 234 -23.44 5.96 -15.42
C GLN A 234 -23.37 4.78 -16.39
N PHE A 235 -24.07 3.69 -16.09
CA PHE A 235 -24.01 2.43 -16.82
C PHE A 235 -25.34 2.05 -17.44
N GLY A 236 -25.28 1.49 -18.63
CA GLY A 236 -26.38 0.77 -19.27
C GLY A 236 -26.10 -0.73 -19.29
N GLY A 237 -27.11 -1.50 -19.64
CA GLY A 237 -27.08 -2.96 -19.67
C GLY A 237 -26.94 -3.61 -18.30
N ALA A 238 -26.56 -4.88 -18.28
CA ALA A 238 -26.43 -5.71 -17.07
C ALA A 238 -27.67 -5.62 -16.15
N ILE A 239 -28.87 -5.72 -16.73
CA ILE A 239 -30.15 -5.53 -16.03
C ILE A 239 -30.28 -6.49 -14.85
N GLU A 240 -29.95 -7.78 -15.06
CA GLU A 240 -30.04 -8.79 -14.01
C GLU A 240 -29.03 -8.54 -12.88
N ALA A 241 -27.80 -8.12 -13.21
CA ALA A 241 -26.79 -7.77 -12.21
C ALA A 241 -27.24 -6.59 -11.32
N HIS A 242 -27.86 -5.56 -11.91
CA HIS A 242 -28.41 -4.44 -11.13
C HIS A 242 -29.62 -4.84 -10.28
N LYS A 243 -30.44 -5.81 -10.70
CA LYS A 243 -31.55 -6.35 -9.87
C LYS A 243 -31.03 -7.12 -8.65
N LEU A 244 -29.90 -7.81 -8.79
CA LEU A 244 -29.25 -8.55 -7.70
C LEU A 244 -28.57 -7.62 -6.69
N TYR A 245 -28.28 -6.38 -7.07
CA TYR A 245 -27.72 -5.36 -6.19
C TYR A 245 -28.82 -4.61 -5.45
N ASN A 246 -28.77 -4.66 -4.12
CA ASN A 246 -29.65 -3.92 -3.24
C ASN A 246 -28.83 -3.25 -2.14
N ASP A 247 -28.75 -1.92 -2.15
CA ASP A 247 -27.96 -1.14 -1.18
C ASP A 247 -28.29 -1.50 0.29
N TYR A 248 -29.53 -1.88 0.60
CA TYR A 248 -29.97 -2.25 1.95
C TYR A 248 -29.51 -3.64 2.42
N GLN A 249 -28.89 -4.43 1.55
CA GLN A 249 -28.48 -5.81 1.83
C GLN A 249 -27.00 -6.06 1.56
N VAL A 250 -26.23 -5.01 1.20
CA VAL A 250 -24.79 -5.14 0.90
C VAL A 250 -24.03 -5.67 2.11
N GLY A 251 -24.24 -5.07 3.29
CA GLY A 251 -23.58 -5.48 4.54
C GLY A 251 -23.95 -6.90 4.96
N THR A 252 -25.25 -7.22 5.00
CA THR A 252 -25.72 -8.58 5.33
C THR A 252 -25.20 -9.64 4.37
N LYS A 253 -25.16 -9.36 3.06
CA LYS A 253 -24.63 -10.30 2.07
C LYS A 253 -23.15 -10.62 2.29
N PHE A 254 -22.35 -9.63 2.67
CA PHE A 254 -20.93 -9.86 3.00
C PHE A 254 -20.75 -10.65 4.30
N ALA A 255 -21.59 -10.42 5.31
CA ALA A 255 -21.58 -11.22 6.53
C ALA A 255 -21.94 -12.68 6.24
N GLU A 256 -23.06 -12.91 5.54
CA GLU A 256 -23.54 -14.25 5.15
C GLU A 256 -22.48 -15.01 4.34
N LYS A 257 -21.90 -14.38 3.31
CA LYS A 257 -20.83 -15.02 2.51
C LYS A 257 -19.58 -15.28 3.34
N SER A 258 -19.23 -14.42 4.28
CA SER A 258 -18.06 -14.62 5.15
C SER A 258 -18.27 -15.83 6.07
N VAL A 259 -19.45 -15.96 6.68
CA VAL A 259 -19.80 -17.10 7.54
C VAL A 259 -19.80 -18.41 6.74
N GLU A 260 -20.41 -18.41 5.55
CA GLU A 260 -20.37 -19.55 4.63
C GLU A 260 -18.92 -19.94 4.29
N TRP A 261 -18.12 -18.96 3.85
CA TRP A 261 -16.75 -19.20 3.41
C TRP A 261 -15.84 -19.74 4.53
N ILE A 262 -15.94 -19.18 5.75
CA ILE A 262 -15.22 -19.67 6.94
C ILE A 262 -15.65 -21.10 7.29
N THR A 263 -16.96 -21.37 7.30
CA THR A 263 -17.50 -22.68 7.71
C THR A 263 -17.03 -23.80 6.79
N GLU A 264 -16.96 -23.53 5.48
CA GLU A 264 -16.45 -24.48 4.48
C GLU A 264 -14.94 -24.75 4.58
N ARG A 265 -14.18 -23.89 5.27
CA ARG A 265 -12.70 -23.87 5.25
C ARG A 265 -12.05 -24.04 6.63
N LYS A 266 -12.85 -24.38 7.64
CA LYS A 266 -12.42 -24.53 9.03
C LYS A 266 -11.25 -25.51 9.25
N ASP A 267 -11.02 -26.42 8.32
CA ASP A 267 -9.96 -27.44 8.41
C ASP A 267 -8.58 -26.95 7.94
N LYS A 268 -8.48 -25.77 7.31
CA LYS A 268 -7.23 -25.17 6.83
C LYS A 268 -7.03 -23.76 7.41
N PRO A 269 -5.77 -23.30 7.54
CA PRO A 269 -5.52 -21.90 7.86
C PRO A 269 -6.08 -20.99 6.77
N PHE A 270 -6.73 -19.91 7.16
CA PHE A 270 -7.30 -18.95 6.21
C PHE A 270 -6.99 -17.51 6.57
N PHE A 271 -6.96 -16.65 5.55
CA PHE A 271 -6.91 -15.20 5.67
C PHE A 271 -8.14 -14.60 5.02
N LEU A 272 -8.98 -13.96 5.84
CA LEU A 272 -10.15 -13.23 5.39
C LEU A 272 -9.92 -11.72 5.53
N TYR A 273 -9.91 -11.01 4.41
CA TYR A 273 -10.02 -9.56 4.34
C TYR A 273 -11.49 -9.17 4.15
N LEU A 274 -12.18 -8.84 5.24
CA LEU A 274 -13.57 -8.39 5.24
C LEU A 274 -13.62 -6.86 5.24
N ALA A 275 -13.69 -6.30 4.04
CA ALA A 275 -13.78 -4.86 3.78
C ALA A 275 -15.24 -4.41 3.71
N THR A 276 -15.88 -4.12 4.84
CA THR A 276 -17.29 -3.73 4.84
C THR A 276 -17.50 -2.39 4.12
N THR A 277 -18.72 -2.14 3.62
CA THR A 277 -19.15 -0.79 3.21
C THR A 277 -19.62 0.04 4.39
N ASN A 278 -19.76 -0.59 5.56
CA ASN A 278 -20.23 0.07 6.75
C ASN A 278 -19.09 0.93 7.34
N ILE A 279 -19.27 2.22 7.58
CA ILE A 279 -20.52 3.01 7.51
C ILE A 279 -20.50 4.07 6.41
N HIS A 280 -19.79 3.82 5.32
CA HIS A 280 -19.72 4.75 4.20
C HIS A 280 -21.10 5.03 3.60
N HIS A 281 -21.36 6.31 3.35
CA HIS A 281 -22.59 6.76 2.70
C HIS A 281 -22.77 6.11 1.31
N PRO A 282 -24.00 5.99 0.78
CA PRO A 282 -25.26 6.26 1.48
C PRO A 282 -25.47 5.30 2.65
N PHE A 283 -26.08 5.81 3.72
CA PHE A 283 -26.36 5.04 4.93
C PHE A 283 -27.64 4.23 4.70
N THR A 284 -27.48 3.01 4.20
CA THR A 284 -28.58 2.12 3.83
C THR A 284 -28.57 0.85 4.69
N PRO A 285 -28.77 0.97 6.01
CA PRO A 285 -28.77 -0.21 6.86
C PRO A 285 -29.93 -1.14 6.54
N ALA A 286 -29.72 -2.45 6.70
CA ALA A 286 -30.79 -3.42 6.52
C ALA A 286 -32.00 -3.09 7.39
N LYS A 287 -33.21 -3.43 6.93
CA LYS A 287 -34.49 -2.99 7.53
C LYS A 287 -34.56 -3.20 9.05
N ARG A 288 -33.98 -4.28 9.57
CA ARG A 288 -33.97 -4.60 11.02
C ARG A 288 -33.13 -3.65 11.88
N PHE A 289 -32.23 -2.86 11.30
CA PHE A 289 -31.37 -1.92 12.01
C PHE A 289 -31.87 -0.47 11.93
N GLN A 290 -32.82 -0.18 11.04
CA GLN A 290 -33.38 1.17 10.90
C GLN A 290 -34.16 1.58 12.16
N GLY A 291 -33.78 2.73 12.74
CA GLY A 291 -34.35 3.26 13.97
C GLY A 291 -33.84 2.59 15.26
N THR A 292 -32.73 1.84 15.20
CA THR A 292 -32.18 1.17 16.38
C THR A 292 -31.19 2.03 17.17
N SER A 293 -30.62 3.07 16.56
CA SER A 293 -29.69 4.00 17.18
C SER A 293 -30.33 5.34 17.55
N GLN A 294 -29.61 6.15 18.34
CA GLN A 294 -30.05 7.50 18.71
C GLN A 294 -29.55 8.59 17.74
N CYS A 295 -28.87 8.22 16.65
CA CYS A 295 -28.31 9.18 15.68
C CYS A 295 -28.68 8.85 14.22
N GLY A 296 -29.85 8.24 14.02
CA GLY A 296 -30.47 8.01 12.71
C GLY A 296 -29.72 6.98 11.87
N LEU A 297 -29.88 7.05 10.53
CA LEU A 297 -29.30 6.06 9.62
C LEU A 297 -27.79 5.90 9.73
N TYR A 298 -27.07 6.95 10.17
CA TYR A 298 -25.64 6.88 10.46
C TYR A 298 -25.35 5.86 11.58
N GLY A 299 -26.01 6.00 12.74
CA GLY A 299 -25.84 5.10 13.88
C GLY A 299 -26.44 3.72 13.64
N ASP A 300 -27.54 3.65 12.89
CA ASP A 300 -28.16 2.37 12.51
C ASP A 300 -27.19 1.54 11.65
N TYR A 301 -26.39 2.20 10.81
CA TYR A 301 -25.38 1.51 10.01
C TYR A 301 -24.16 1.08 10.84
N ILE A 302 -23.86 1.78 11.95
CA ILE A 302 -22.91 1.32 12.98
C ILE A 302 -23.45 0.08 13.69
N HIS A 303 -24.73 0.04 14.03
CA HIS A 303 -25.35 -1.15 14.64
C HIS A 303 -25.32 -2.36 13.70
N GLU A 304 -25.52 -2.15 12.38
CA GLU A 304 -25.31 -3.22 11.41
C GLU A 304 -23.84 -3.68 11.37
N LEU A 305 -22.87 -2.76 11.40
CA LEU A 305 -21.44 -3.13 11.46
C LEU A 305 -21.12 -3.95 12.72
N ASP A 306 -21.65 -3.55 13.87
CA ASP A 306 -21.49 -4.30 15.11
C ASP A 306 -22.08 -5.71 15.00
N TRP A 307 -23.27 -5.84 14.40
CA TRP A 307 -23.87 -7.15 14.12
C TRP A 307 -22.99 -7.98 13.18
N ILE A 308 -22.44 -7.40 12.09
CA ILE A 308 -21.53 -8.12 11.18
C ILE A 308 -20.35 -8.69 11.98
N VAL A 309 -19.72 -7.89 12.85
CA VAL A 309 -18.62 -8.36 13.73
C VAL A 309 -19.10 -9.49 14.64
N GLY A 310 -20.31 -9.38 15.19
CA GLY A 310 -20.97 -10.44 15.95
C GLY A 310 -21.05 -11.75 15.18
N GLU A 311 -21.59 -11.75 13.96
CA GLU A 311 -21.72 -12.96 13.12
C GLU A 311 -20.38 -13.63 12.85
N ILE A 312 -19.34 -12.83 12.55
CA ILE A 312 -18.00 -13.39 12.30
C ILE A 312 -17.44 -14.01 13.57
N THR A 313 -17.50 -13.31 14.70
CA THR A 313 -16.97 -13.84 15.97
C THR A 313 -17.73 -15.07 16.47
N THR A 314 -19.06 -15.10 16.32
CA THR A 314 -19.89 -16.27 16.62
C THR A 314 -19.59 -17.43 15.69
N CYS A 315 -19.43 -17.21 14.39
CA CYS A 315 -19.04 -18.26 13.44
C CYS A 315 -17.70 -18.90 13.81
N LEU A 316 -16.71 -18.11 14.25
CA LEU A 316 -15.43 -18.63 14.75
C LEU A 316 -15.60 -19.45 16.03
N GLU A 317 -16.50 -19.05 16.93
CA GLU A 317 -16.81 -19.79 18.17
C GLU A 317 -17.50 -21.11 17.87
N ASP A 318 -18.54 -21.10 17.03
CA ASP A 318 -19.35 -22.27 16.65
C ASP A 318 -18.53 -23.33 15.90
N ASN A 319 -17.53 -22.90 15.12
CA ASN A 319 -16.61 -23.80 14.43
C ASN A 319 -15.37 -24.20 15.27
N GLY A 320 -15.28 -23.78 16.54
CA GLY A 320 -14.15 -24.12 17.40
C GLY A 320 -12.83 -23.44 17.02
N LEU A 321 -12.88 -22.37 16.23
CA LEU A 321 -11.72 -21.67 15.67
C LEU A 321 -11.27 -20.46 16.51
N SER A 322 -12.07 -20.04 17.49
CA SER A 322 -11.87 -18.81 18.26
C SER A 322 -10.46 -18.68 18.89
N ASN A 323 -9.93 -19.75 19.47
CA ASN A 323 -8.60 -19.74 20.13
C ASN A 323 -7.44 -19.67 19.12
N ASP A 324 -7.65 -20.16 17.90
CA ASP A 324 -6.64 -20.24 16.85
C ASP A 324 -6.81 -19.14 15.80
N THR A 325 -7.57 -18.08 16.09
CA THR A 325 -7.85 -16.99 15.14
C THR A 325 -7.42 -15.64 15.69
N LEU A 326 -6.58 -14.95 14.92
CA LEU A 326 -6.28 -13.53 15.09
C LEU A 326 -7.36 -12.70 14.39
N VAL A 327 -8.19 -12.00 15.17
CA VAL A 327 -9.19 -11.05 14.66
C VAL A 327 -8.67 -9.64 14.85
N ILE A 328 -8.58 -8.87 13.75
CA ILE A 328 -8.23 -7.45 13.73
C ILE A 328 -9.44 -6.68 13.22
N PHE A 329 -9.86 -5.65 13.96
CA PHE A 329 -10.91 -4.72 13.55
C PHE A 329 -10.33 -3.30 13.47
N THR A 330 -10.50 -2.64 12.32
CA THR A 330 -10.09 -1.24 12.14
C THR A 330 -10.86 -0.55 11.00
N SER A 331 -10.48 0.67 10.62
CA SER A 331 -11.13 1.50 9.60
C SER A 331 -10.12 2.05 8.59
N ASP A 332 -10.58 2.35 7.38
CA ASP A 332 -9.73 2.87 6.31
C ASP A 332 -9.37 4.36 6.44
N ASN A 333 -10.20 5.14 7.13
CA ASN A 333 -9.95 6.54 7.46
C ASN A 333 -10.92 6.99 8.57
N GLY A 334 -10.74 8.22 9.07
CA GLY A 334 -11.62 8.80 10.06
C GLY A 334 -13.02 9.14 9.54
N GLY A 335 -13.89 9.60 10.44
CA GLY A 335 -15.30 9.85 10.18
C GLY A 335 -15.53 10.96 9.15
N MET A 336 -16.50 10.73 8.26
CA MET A 336 -16.91 11.69 7.23
C MET A 336 -17.98 12.67 7.75
N PHE A 337 -17.79 13.97 7.53
CA PHE A 337 -18.73 15.01 7.99
C PHE A 337 -19.70 15.50 6.90
N ASN A 338 -20.21 14.56 6.11
CA ASN A 338 -21.24 14.82 5.11
C ASN A 338 -22.62 15.04 5.78
N ARG A 339 -23.70 15.15 5.00
CA ARG A 339 -25.06 15.35 5.52
C ARG A 339 -25.48 14.36 6.61
N GLY A 340 -25.16 13.07 6.48
CA GLY A 340 -25.52 12.08 7.49
C GLY A 340 -24.67 12.17 8.76
N GLY A 341 -23.36 12.41 8.62
CA GLY A 341 -22.48 12.68 9.77
C GLY A 341 -22.87 13.96 10.52
N GLN A 342 -23.28 15.01 9.80
CA GLN A 342 -23.82 16.24 10.40
C GLN A 342 -25.12 15.99 11.16
N ALA A 343 -26.05 15.22 10.58
CA ALA A 343 -27.29 14.84 11.28
C ALA A 343 -27.01 14.03 12.55
N ALA A 344 -26.03 13.11 12.50
CA ALA A 344 -25.60 12.38 13.69
C ALA A 344 -25.00 13.30 14.75
N PHE A 345 -24.19 14.28 14.33
CA PHE A 345 -23.61 15.28 15.22
C PHE A 345 -24.66 16.16 15.92
N ASP A 346 -25.68 16.58 15.18
CA ASP A 346 -26.84 17.33 15.71
C ASP A 346 -27.63 16.50 16.73
N ALA A 347 -27.70 15.17 16.54
CA ALA A 347 -28.25 14.23 17.52
C ALA A 347 -27.33 13.99 18.76
N GLY A 348 -26.19 14.67 18.83
CA GLY A 348 -25.23 14.59 19.94
C GLY A 348 -24.13 13.53 19.75
N HIS A 349 -24.06 12.87 18.59
CA HIS A 349 -22.99 11.92 18.31
C HIS A 349 -21.65 12.62 18.01
N ARG A 350 -20.52 11.98 18.30
CA ARG A 350 -19.18 12.57 18.12
C ARG A 350 -18.28 11.57 17.42
N GLN A 351 -18.48 11.44 16.11
CA GLN A 351 -17.83 10.44 15.26
C GLN A 351 -16.29 10.34 15.36
N ASN A 352 -15.59 11.45 15.58
CA ASN A 352 -14.14 11.47 15.80
C ASN A 352 -13.76 11.80 17.26
N GLY A 353 -14.71 11.70 18.19
CA GLY A 353 -14.52 12.11 19.57
C GLY A 353 -14.17 13.60 19.67
N LYS A 354 -13.05 13.90 20.33
CA LYS A 354 -12.49 15.25 20.49
C LYS A 354 -11.43 15.60 19.43
N LEU A 355 -11.07 14.66 18.55
CA LEU A 355 -9.98 14.84 17.61
C LEU A 355 -10.34 15.90 16.56
N LEU A 356 -9.35 16.69 16.16
CA LEU A 356 -9.54 17.72 15.16
C LEU A 356 -9.72 17.10 13.76
N GLY A 357 -10.72 17.57 13.03
CA GLY A 357 -10.89 17.24 11.62
C GLY A 357 -11.64 15.94 11.32
N PHE A 358 -11.67 15.62 10.02
CA PHE A 358 -12.52 14.60 9.42
C PHE A 358 -11.81 13.98 8.22
N LYS A 359 -12.42 12.93 7.64
CA LYS A 359 -12.00 12.30 6.38
C LYS A 359 -11.50 13.32 5.35
N PHE A 360 -10.53 12.91 4.52
CA PHE A 360 -9.74 13.68 3.55
C PHE A 360 -8.65 14.58 4.16
N GLY A 361 -8.78 15.00 5.42
CA GLY A 361 -7.83 15.88 6.09
C GLY A 361 -6.75 15.16 6.89
N VAL A 362 -5.60 15.80 7.07
CA VAL A 362 -4.43 15.28 7.80
C VAL A 362 -4.43 15.61 9.30
N TRP A 363 -5.49 16.26 9.79
CA TRP A 363 -5.70 16.39 11.24
C TRP A 363 -6.12 15.04 11.82
N GLU A 364 -5.91 14.82 13.11
CA GLU A 364 -5.99 13.53 13.79
C GLU A 364 -7.32 12.80 13.52
N GLY A 365 -8.46 13.50 13.50
CA GLY A 365 -9.77 12.93 13.22
C GLY A 365 -9.97 12.45 11.77
N GLY A 366 -9.04 12.73 10.87
CA GLY A 366 -9.07 12.26 9.48
C GLY A 366 -8.41 10.89 9.28
N HIS A 367 -7.48 10.49 10.16
CA HIS A 367 -6.68 9.28 9.95
C HIS A 367 -6.43 8.44 11.21
N ARG A 368 -6.57 8.98 12.44
CA ARG A 368 -6.60 8.16 13.65
C ARG A 368 -7.91 7.37 13.66
N VAL A 369 -7.81 6.05 13.76
CA VAL A 369 -8.91 5.10 13.59
C VAL A 369 -8.99 4.14 14.76
N PRO A 370 -10.17 3.56 15.06
CA PRO A 370 -10.23 2.47 16.02
C PRO A 370 -9.39 1.30 15.52
N PHE A 371 -8.71 0.59 16.42
CA PHE A 371 -7.95 -0.60 16.10
C PHE A 371 -7.99 -1.55 17.29
N ILE A 372 -8.61 -2.71 17.09
CA ILE A 372 -8.85 -3.72 18.13
C ILE A 372 -8.30 -5.04 17.63
N VAL A 373 -7.62 -5.77 18.50
CA VAL A 373 -7.12 -7.12 18.20
C VAL A 373 -7.58 -8.12 19.25
N ARG A 374 -8.07 -9.27 18.83
CA ARG A 374 -8.38 -10.42 19.70
C ARG A 374 -7.64 -11.66 19.19
N TRP A 375 -6.88 -12.31 20.06
CA TRP A 375 -6.32 -13.63 19.83
C TRP A 375 -6.15 -14.34 21.18
N PRO A 376 -7.12 -15.19 21.59
CA PRO A 376 -7.10 -15.82 22.91
C PRO A 376 -5.81 -16.59 23.17
N GLY A 377 -5.25 -16.45 24.36
CA GLY A 377 -4.00 -17.10 24.76
C GLY A 377 -2.71 -16.48 24.19
N LYS A 378 -2.80 -15.57 23.22
CA LYS A 378 -1.65 -14.83 22.66
C LYS A 378 -1.70 -13.33 22.93
N VAL A 379 -2.89 -12.73 22.95
CA VAL A 379 -3.13 -11.33 23.31
C VAL A 379 -3.79 -11.28 24.68
N LYS A 380 -3.21 -10.51 25.60
CA LYS A 380 -3.80 -10.32 26.94
C LYS A 380 -5.10 -9.54 26.84
N ALA A 381 -6.21 -10.17 27.24
CA ALA A 381 -7.55 -9.59 27.22
C ALA A 381 -7.66 -8.33 28.11
N GLY A 382 -8.55 -7.41 27.72
CA GLY A 382 -8.87 -6.18 28.45
C GLY A 382 -7.73 -5.16 28.49
N THR A 383 -6.73 -5.27 27.59
CA THR A 383 -5.58 -4.37 27.59
C THR A 383 -5.73 -3.21 26.60
N THR A 384 -4.98 -2.14 26.84
CA THR A 384 -4.87 -1.01 25.93
C THR A 384 -3.40 -0.79 25.58
N SER A 385 -3.12 -0.43 24.33
CA SER A 385 -1.78 -0.04 23.88
C SER A 385 -1.81 1.35 23.26
N ASN A 386 -0.79 2.15 23.56
CA ASN A 386 -0.54 3.47 22.98
C ASN A 386 0.61 3.45 21.97
N GLN A 387 1.07 2.27 21.54
CA GLN A 387 2.08 2.14 20.50
C GLN A 387 1.58 2.80 19.22
N LEU A 388 2.40 3.67 18.63
CA LEU A 388 2.13 4.26 17.33
C LEU A 388 2.11 3.13 16.29
N ILE A 389 0.99 2.92 15.61
CA ILE A 389 0.87 1.93 14.54
C ILE A 389 0.12 2.51 13.33
N GLY A 390 0.43 1.99 12.15
CA GLY A 390 -0.20 2.36 10.89
C GLY A 390 -0.77 1.15 10.17
N ASN A 391 -1.86 1.29 9.42
CA ASN A 391 -2.35 0.20 8.56
C ASN A 391 -1.31 -0.22 7.49
N VAL A 392 -0.37 0.66 7.14
CA VAL A 392 0.80 0.36 6.29
C VAL A 392 1.72 -0.71 6.90
N ASP A 393 1.66 -0.94 8.21
CA ASP A 393 2.52 -1.90 8.91
C ASP A 393 2.07 -3.36 8.73
N MET A 394 0.88 -3.59 8.17
CA MET A 394 0.27 -4.92 8.12
C MET A 394 1.04 -5.90 7.22
N LEU A 395 1.72 -5.44 6.18
CA LEU A 395 2.53 -6.33 5.32
C LEU A 395 3.67 -6.97 6.12
N ALA A 396 4.52 -6.17 6.77
CA ALA A 396 5.63 -6.67 7.58
C ALA A 396 5.15 -7.43 8.82
N THR A 397 4.03 -7.01 9.41
CA THR A 397 3.43 -7.69 10.56
C THR A 397 2.95 -9.10 10.19
N PHE A 398 2.25 -9.25 9.06
CA PHE A 398 1.79 -10.56 8.60
C PHE A 398 2.92 -11.40 8.04
N ALA A 399 3.92 -10.82 7.40
CA ALA A 399 5.13 -11.56 7.00
C ALA A 399 5.85 -12.12 8.23
N ALA A 400 5.97 -11.35 9.31
CA ALA A 400 6.53 -11.85 10.57
C ALA A 400 5.65 -12.96 11.19
N LEU A 401 4.33 -12.80 11.16
CA LEU A 401 3.38 -13.82 11.65
C LEU A 401 3.54 -15.14 10.90
N THR A 402 3.73 -15.09 9.58
CA THR A 402 3.92 -16.26 8.71
C THR A 402 5.39 -16.67 8.53
N LYS A 403 6.30 -16.07 9.31
CA LYS A 403 7.75 -16.34 9.29
C LYS A 403 8.41 -16.14 7.92
N GLN A 404 7.91 -15.21 7.13
CA GLN A 404 8.49 -14.79 5.86
C GLN A 404 9.42 -13.59 6.01
N GLN A 405 10.41 -13.51 5.12
CA GLN A 405 11.30 -12.37 5.00
C GLN A 405 10.85 -11.49 3.84
N LEU A 406 10.60 -10.22 4.12
CA LEU A 406 10.39 -9.20 3.10
C LEU A 406 11.72 -8.60 2.67
N ASP A 407 11.82 -8.13 1.43
CA ASP A 407 12.99 -7.38 0.98
C ASP A 407 13.04 -5.96 1.58
N LYS A 408 14.17 -5.25 1.38
CA LYS A 408 14.36 -3.89 1.91
C LYS A 408 13.36 -2.88 1.35
N THR A 409 12.89 -3.05 0.11
CA THR A 409 11.93 -2.15 -0.53
C THR A 409 10.56 -2.31 0.11
N GLN A 410 10.16 -3.54 0.40
CA GLN A 410 8.92 -3.89 1.08
C GLN A 410 8.93 -3.46 2.55
N GLN A 411 10.09 -3.52 3.21
CA GLN A 411 10.28 -3.04 4.58
C GLN A 411 10.49 -1.51 4.68
N ALA A 412 10.55 -0.79 3.56
CA ALA A 412 10.90 0.63 3.57
C ALA A 412 9.87 1.49 4.33
N ASP A 413 8.58 1.17 4.18
CA ASP A 413 7.49 1.90 4.83
C ASP A 413 6.70 1.04 5.85
N SER A 414 6.68 -0.30 5.70
CA SER A 414 5.98 -1.23 6.58
C SER A 414 6.88 -1.72 7.71
N VAL A 415 6.51 -1.42 8.97
CA VAL A 415 7.22 -1.89 10.16
C VAL A 415 6.51 -3.11 10.76
N ASN A 416 7.25 -4.09 11.28
CA ASN A 416 6.64 -5.21 12.00
C ASN A 416 6.13 -4.76 13.37
N VAL A 417 4.81 -4.64 13.53
CA VAL A 417 4.16 -4.26 14.80
C VAL A 417 3.57 -5.46 15.55
N LEU A 418 3.87 -6.70 15.14
CA LEU A 418 3.44 -7.91 15.85
C LEU A 418 3.81 -7.87 17.35
N PRO A 419 5.00 -7.39 17.77
CA PRO A 419 5.32 -7.25 19.18
C PRO A 419 4.36 -6.34 19.96
N ALA A 420 3.82 -5.29 19.35
CA ALA A 420 2.83 -4.41 19.97
C ALA A 420 1.44 -5.08 20.07
N ILE A 421 1.15 -6.01 19.16
CA ILE A 421 -0.09 -6.79 19.13
C ILE A 421 -0.11 -7.84 20.24
N VAL A 422 0.89 -8.73 20.28
CA VAL A 422 0.90 -9.89 21.19
C VAL A 422 1.61 -9.62 22.52
N GLY A 423 2.51 -8.64 22.55
CA GLY A 423 3.26 -8.24 23.73
C GLY A 423 2.81 -6.91 24.31
N ASP A 424 3.70 -6.26 25.04
CA ASP A 424 3.50 -4.90 25.55
C ASP A 424 4.85 -4.17 25.62
N PRO A 425 5.45 -3.83 24.46
CA PRO A 425 6.78 -3.25 24.42
C PRO A 425 6.77 -1.87 25.08
N GLU A 426 7.74 -1.63 25.96
CA GLU A 426 7.93 -0.32 26.59
C GLU A 426 8.45 0.72 25.60
N GLN A 427 9.31 0.30 24.66
CA GLN A 427 9.90 1.18 23.67
C GLN A 427 9.01 1.29 22.42
N PRO A 428 8.95 2.46 21.76
CA PRO A 428 8.24 2.60 20.49
C PRO A 428 8.76 1.65 19.43
N ILE A 429 7.87 0.88 18.80
CA ILE A 429 8.24 -0.02 17.70
C ILE A 429 8.61 0.74 16.44
N ARG A 430 7.92 1.84 16.16
CA ARG A 430 8.19 2.71 15.00
C ARG A 430 8.67 4.08 15.45
N ASP A 431 9.62 4.61 14.67
CA ASP A 431 10.18 5.95 14.87
C ASP A 431 9.19 7.05 14.42
N HIS A 432 8.62 6.90 13.22
CA HIS A 432 7.72 7.88 12.62
C HIS A 432 6.66 7.25 11.71
N LEU A 433 5.64 8.02 11.35
CA LEU A 433 4.55 7.69 10.43
C LEU A 433 4.34 8.84 9.45
N VAL A 434 4.22 8.55 8.17
CA VAL A 434 3.84 9.51 7.13
C VAL A 434 2.34 9.43 6.86
N LEU A 435 1.71 10.59 6.71
CA LEU A 435 0.27 10.74 6.58
C LEU A 435 -0.07 11.42 5.26
N VAL A 436 -0.86 10.73 4.44
CA VAL A 436 -1.21 11.14 3.07
C VAL A 436 -2.65 11.68 3.05
N PRO A 437 -2.89 13.00 3.06
CA PRO A 437 -4.24 13.55 2.91
C PRO A 437 -4.65 13.64 1.44
N HIS A 438 -5.82 14.24 1.18
CA HIS A 438 -6.32 14.40 -0.17
C HIS A 438 -5.45 15.29 -1.05
N ARG A 439 -4.86 16.35 -0.48
CA ARG A 439 -3.98 17.29 -1.20
C ARG A 439 -2.52 16.96 -0.95
N GLU A 440 -1.79 16.67 -2.02
CA GLU A 440 -0.34 16.41 -2.02
C GLU A 440 0.48 17.44 -1.24
N THR A 441 0.08 18.70 -1.24
CA THR A 441 0.79 19.77 -0.54
C THR A 441 0.77 19.66 0.99
N HIS A 442 -0.07 18.80 1.54
CA HIS A 442 -0.24 18.58 2.99
C HIS A 442 0.25 17.19 3.42
N LEU A 443 1.07 16.51 2.63
CA LEU A 443 1.80 15.34 3.10
C LEU A 443 2.48 15.71 4.43
N SER A 444 2.28 14.88 5.47
CA SER A 444 2.70 15.20 6.84
C SER A 444 3.49 14.06 7.44
N VAL A 445 4.22 14.35 8.51
CA VAL A 445 4.96 13.34 9.28
C VAL A 445 4.66 13.49 10.76
N ARG A 446 4.47 12.34 11.42
CA ARG A 446 4.45 12.22 12.86
C ARG A 446 5.69 11.46 13.31
N LYS A 447 6.52 12.04 14.19
CA LYS A 447 7.70 11.39 14.78
C LYS A 447 7.68 11.56 16.29
N GLY A 448 7.62 10.45 17.02
CA GLY A 448 7.35 10.46 18.45
C GLY A 448 6.07 11.25 18.77
N LYS A 449 6.19 12.23 19.68
CA LYS A 449 5.09 13.12 20.05
C LYS A 449 4.79 14.22 19.03
N TRP A 450 5.69 14.50 18.10
CA TRP A 450 5.55 15.65 17.20
C TRP A 450 4.79 15.30 15.93
N MET A 451 3.81 16.14 15.57
CA MET A 451 3.09 16.09 14.30
C MET A 451 3.35 17.36 13.51
N TYR A 452 3.94 17.23 12.32
CA TYR A 452 4.27 18.34 11.43
C TYR A 452 3.45 18.30 10.15
N ILE A 453 2.78 19.43 9.85
CA ILE A 453 1.98 19.64 8.63
C ILE A 453 2.56 20.86 7.90
N PRO A 454 3.08 20.73 6.67
CA PRO A 454 3.87 21.79 6.01
C PRO A 454 3.03 22.93 5.41
N ARG A 455 1.74 23.01 5.75
CA ARG A 455 0.76 23.97 5.22
C ARG A 455 -0.29 24.27 6.27
N GLN A 456 -0.99 25.40 6.11
CA GLN A 456 -2.18 25.73 6.90
C GLN A 456 -3.40 24.90 6.48
N GLY A 457 -4.25 24.55 7.45
CA GLY A 457 -5.47 23.78 7.23
C GLY A 457 -5.22 22.28 7.13
N SER A 458 -6.28 21.52 6.85
CA SER A 458 -6.26 20.06 6.91
C SER A 458 -5.74 19.38 5.65
N GLY A 459 -5.67 20.06 4.51
CA GLY A 459 -5.35 19.41 3.23
C GLY A 459 -6.46 18.53 2.65
N GLY A 460 -7.64 18.51 3.28
CA GLY A 460 -8.80 17.75 2.83
C GLY A 460 -9.80 18.59 2.02
N PHE A 461 -11.07 18.23 2.16
CA PHE A 461 -12.17 19.06 1.67
C PHE A 461 -12.22 20.42 2.39
N GLY A 462 -12.86 21.40 1.75
CA GLY A 462 -12.95 22.78 2.24
C GLY A 462 -14.26 23.45 1.88
N GLY A 463 -15.34 22.66 1.71
CA GLY A 463 -16.69 23.18 1.55
C GLY A 463 -17.08 24.02 2.77
N ARG A 464 -17.79 25.11 2.52
CA ARG A 464 -18.08 26.14 3.53
C ARG A 464 -19.52 26.13 4.03
N LYS A 465 -20.41 25.39 3.38
CA LYS A 465 -21.83 25.39 3.66
C LYS A 465 -22.23 24.08 4.37
N PRO A 466 -22.82 24.14 5.57
CA PRO A 466 -23.43 22.97 6.19
C PRO A 466 -24.46 22.32 5.24
N GLY A 467 -24.51 20.99 5.26
CA GLY A 467 -25.29 20.16 4.34
C GLY A 467 -24.55 19.77 3.05
N ASP A 468 -23.49 20.47 2.66
CA ASP A 468 -22.69 20.09 1.48
C ASP A 468 -21.87 18.82 1.75
N HIS A 469 -21.76 17.96 0.74
CA HIS A 469 -20.96 16.73 0.84
C HIS A 469 -19.48 16.99 1.16
N THR A 470 -18.95 18.14 0.73
CA THR A 470 -17.55 18.52 0.94
C THR A 470 -17.34 19.42 2.16
N PHE A 471 -18.31 19.53 3.08
CA PHE A 471 -18.18 20.37 4.27
C PHE A 471 -17.11 19.80 5.23
N ALA A 472 -16.00 20.53 5.40
CA ALA A 472 -14.85 20.09 6.18
C ALA A 472 -13.88 21.26 6.47
N GLY A 473 -12.70 20.94 7.00
CA GLY A 473 -11.61 21.90 7.21
C GLY A 473 -11.94 22.93 8.30
N PRO A 474 -11.36 24.14 8.24
CA PRO A 474 -11.54 25.15 9.28
C PRO A 474 -13.00 25.50 9.56
N THR A 475 -13.85 25.53 8.54
CA THR A 475 -15.27 25.87 8.71
C THR A 475 -16.01 24.80 9.48
N ALA A 476 -15.78 23.51 9.17
CA ALA A 476 -16.34 22.42 9.95
C ALA A 476 -15.78 22.36 11.37
N ALA A 477 -14.47 22.62 11.56
CA ALA A 477 -13.85 22.69 12.88
C ALA A 477 -14.52 23.76 13.77
N GLY A 478 -14.74 24.97 13.22
CA GLY A 478 -15.49 26.02 13.92
C GLY A 478 -16.95 25.64 14.17
N PHE A 479 -17.60 24.98 13.22
CA PHE A 479 -18.99 24.52 13.36
C PHE A 479 -19.16 23.52 14.50
N VAL A 480 -18.25 22.55 14.64
CA VAL A 480 -18.31 21.55 15.73
C VAL A 480 -17.73 22.03 17.06
N GLY A 481 -17.28 23.28 17.13
CA GLY A 481 -16.72 23.87 18.35
C GLY A 481 -15.31 23.38 18.68
N SER A 482 -14.54 22.89 17.70
CA SER A 482 -13.13 22.57 17.93
C SER A 482 -12.33 23.83 18.21
N VAL A 483 -11.46 23.77 19.21
CA VAL A 483 -10.50 24.83 19.53
C VAL A 483 -9.21 24.56 18.77
N ASN A 484 -8.70 25.56 18.05
CA ASN A 484 -7.42 25.52 17.36
C ASN A 484 -6.87 26.94 17.21
N SER A 485 -5.61 27.17 17.58
CA SER A 485 -4.96 28.48 17.58
C SER A 485 -4.91 29.15 16.21
N ASP A 486 -4.98 28.39 15.12
CA ASP A 486 -4.90 28.94 13.77
C ASP A 486 -6.28 29.34 13.24
N ILE A 487 -7.37 28.98 13.94
CA ILE A 487 -8.74 29.08 13.44
C ILE A 487 -9.57 29.99 14.34
N VAL A 488 -10.13 31.05 13.74
CA VAL A 488 -11.11 31.94 14.39
C VAL A 488 -12.36 32.02 13.53
N ASN A 489 -13.53 31.78 14.14
CA ASN A 489 -14.83 31.79 13.45
C ASN A 489 -14.86 30.94 12.17
N GLY A 490 -14.26 29.75 12.24
CA GLY A 490 -14.23 28.79 11.13
C GLY A 490 -13.34 29.17 9.95
N LYS A 491 -12.40 30.11 10.15
CA LYS A 491 -11.43 30.58 9.15
C LYS A 491 -10.02 30.58 9.72
N ILE A 492 -9.04 30.32 8.87
CA ILE A 492 -7.63 30.49 9.25
C ILE A 492 -7.37 31.98 9.49
N GLN A 493 -6.85 32.33 10.65
CA GLN A 493 -6.60 33.73 11.01
C GLN A 493 -5.34 34.29 10.31
N PRO A 494 -5.26 35.60 10.05
CA PRO A 494 -4.13 36.20 9.33
C PRO A 494 -2.76 36.00 10.00
N SER A 495 -2.72 35.88 11.32
CA SER A 495 -1.52 35.63 12.12
C SER A 495 -1.12 34.16 12.23
N ALA A 496 -1.92 33.23 11.67
CA ALA A 496 -1.60 31.81 11.74
C ALA A 496 -0.26 31.53 11.03
N PRO A 497 0.63 30.70 11.62
CA PRO A 497 1.90 30.36 10.98
C PRO A 497 1.72 29.67 9.63
N PRO A 498 2.74 29.65 8.75
CA PRO A 498 2.62 29.09 7.39
C PRO A 498 2.50 27.55 7.35
N ALA A 499 2.83 26.88 8.45
CA ALA A 499 2.76 25.44 8.66
C ALA A 499 2.35 25.16 10.11
N GLN A 500 2.07 23.91 10.45
CA GLN A 500 1.59 23.50 11.76
C GLN A 500 2.55 22.52 12.42
N LEU A 501 2.79 22.68 13.72
CA LEU A 501 3.47 21.72 14.58
C LEU A 501 2.65 21.49 15.84
N TYR A 502 2.42 20.23 16.21
CA TYR A 502 1.67 19.86 17.42
C TYR A 502 2.45 18.85 18.26
N ASP A 503 2.38 18.99 19.59
CA ASP A 503 2.80 17.97 20.56
C ASP A 503 1.57 17.10 20.89
N LEU A 504 1.47 15.92 20.29
CA LEU A 504 0.33 15.02 20.44
C LEU A 504 0.29 14.28 21.78
N GLU A 505 1.39 14.29 22.55
CA GLU A 505 1.40 13.72 23.89
C GLU A 505 0.70 14.67 24.88
N ALA A 506 0.96 15.99 24.73
CA ALA A 506 0.29 17.02 25.53
C ALA A 506 -1.07 17.46 24.96
N ASP A 507 -1.24 17.41 23.64
CA ASP A 507 -2.38 17.97 22.91
C ASP A 507 -2.76 17.13 21.69
N VAL A 508 -3.33 15.95 21.95
CA VAL A 508 -3.87 15.05 20.90
C VAL A 508 -5.00 15.70 20.09
N THR A 509 -5.61 16.76 20.62
CA THR A 509 -6.71 17.50 19.97
C THR A 509 -6.23 18.62 19.05
N GLN A 510 -4.91 18.87 18.98
CA GLN A 510 -4.29 19.87 18.11
C GLN A 510 -4.85 21.28 18.34
N THR A 511 -5.01 21.68 19.60
CA THR A 511 -5.47 23.02 19.99
C THR A 511 -4.46 24.12 19.75
N THR A 512 -3.16 23.87 19.92
CA THR A 512 -2.13 24.92 19.86
C THR A 512 -1.05 24.60 18.85
N ASN A 513 -0.91 25.44 17.82
CA ASN A 513 0.17 25.35 16.84
C ASN A 513 1.47 25.91 17.44
N LEU A 514 2.45 25.03 17.59
CA LEU A 514 3.76 25.30 18.20
C LEU A 514 4.85 25.62 17.17
N TYR A 515 4.48 25.87 15.90
CA TYR A 515 5.43 26.07 14.79
C TYR A 515 6.49 27.13 15.10
N ASP A 516 6.10 28.31 15.58
CA ASP A 516 7.05 29.40 15.87
C ASP A 516 7.86 29.16 17.15
N SER A 517 7.39 28.28 18.04
CA SER A 517 8.05 28.00 19.32
C SER A 517 9.17 26.97 19.23
N TYR A 518 9.17 26.11 18.21
CA TYR A 518 10.15 25.01 18.05
C TYR A 518 10.72 24.94 16.63
N PRO A 519 11.46 25.98 16.17
CA PRO A 519 11.98 26.05 14.81
C PRO A 519 12.93 24.89 14.45
N GLU A 520 13.71 24.39 15.41
CA GLU A 520 14.63 23.27 15.19
C GLU A 520 13.89 21.96 14.91
N ILE A 521 12.78 21.71 15.62
CA ILE A 521 11.92 20.54 15.40
C ILE A 521 11.22 20.65 14.04
N VAL A 522 10.74 21.85 13.68
CA VAL A 522 10.18 22.11 12.35
C VAL A 522 11.20 21.80 11.26
N GLN A 523 12.45 22.23 11.41
CA GLN A 523 13.51 21.97 10.43
C GLN A 523 13.81 20.47 10.30
N GLU A 524 13.92 19.76 11.42
CA GLU A 524 14.13 18.30 11.44
C GLU A 524 13.00 17.56 10.70
N LEU A 525 11.75 17.82 11.09
CA LEU A 525 10.59 17.11 10.53
C LEU A 525 10.33 17.50 9.08
N SER A 526 10.57 18.75 8.71
CA SER A 526 10.52 19.19 7.31
C SER A 526 11.55 18.46 6.45
N LYS A 527 12.79 18.30 6.96
CA LYS A 527 13.85 17.55 6.27
C LYS A 527 13.48 16.07 6.13
N LEU A 528 12.95 15.45 7.18
CA LEU A 528 12.47 14.06 7.15
C LEU A 528 11.36 13.88 6.11
N LEU A 529 10.34 14.75 6.17
CA LEU A 529 9.18 14.72 5.27
C LEU A 529 9.57 14.91 3.81
N ALA A 530 10.62 15.70 3.53
CA ALA A 530 11.10 15.91 2.17
C ALA A 530 11.46 14.58 1.48
N GLY A 531 12.00 13.60 2.21
CA GLY A 531 12.35 12.25 1.72
C GLY A 531 11.15 11.38 1.30
N TYR A 532 9.93 11.80 1.65
CA TYR A 532 8.68 11.17 1.27
C TYR A 532 7.90 11.97 0.22
N SER A 533 8.32 13.22 -0.04
CA SER A 533 7.64 14.06 -1.00
C SER A 533 7.89 13.56 -2.42
N THR A 534 6.80 13.39 -3.14
CA THR A 534 6.75 13.26 -4.61
C THR A 534 7.57 14.34 -5.32
N LYS A 535 7.84 15.49 -4.69
CA LYS A 535 8.69 16.56 -5.24
C LYS A 535 10.19 16.34 -5.06
N GLN A 536 10.65 15.59 -4.05
CA GLN A 536 12.07 15.15 -4.05
C GLN A 536 12.30 14.09 -5.14
N ASN A 537 11.28 13.29 -5.47
CA ASN A 537 11.28 12.49 -6.71
C ASN A 537 11.07 13.32 -7.99
N ARG A 538 10.84 14.64 -7.89
CA ARG A 538 10.97 15.61 -9.01
C ARG A 538 12.28 16.41 -8.97
N ASN A 539 13.10 16.24 -7.95
CA ASN A 539 14.52 16.61 -8.00
C ASN A 539 15.40 15.43 -8.47
N ALA A 540 14.80 14.24 -8.61
CA ALA A 540 15.29 13.09 -9.38
C ALA A 540 14.57 12.93 -10.75
N SER A 541 14.01 14.01 -11.29
CA SER A 541 13.53 14.15 -12.67
C SER A 541 13.11 15.62 -12.90
N PRO A 542 13.84 16.44 -13.66
CA PRO A 542 13.54 17.87 -13.76
C PRO A 542 12.24 18.09 -14.56
N GLN A 543 11.10 18.19 -13.87
CA GLN A 543 9.86 18.63 -14.51
C GLN A 543 9.81 20.17 -14.58
N ASN A 544 9.99 20.64 -15.81
CA ASN A 544 9.28 21.76 -16.44
C ASN A 544 8.31 22.51 -15.50
N ARG A 545 8.78 23.63 -14.95
CA ARG A 545 7.90 24.79 -14.73
C ARG A 545 7.35 25.17 -16.10
N LYS A 546 6.01 25.23 -16.26
CA LYS A 546 5.38 26.04 -17.33
C LYS A 546 5.75 27.50 -17.10
N ARG A 547 6.95 27.88 -17.53
CA ARG A 547 7.17 29.15 -18.18
C ARG A 547 6.97 28.86 -19.67
N ASN A 548 6.31 29.75 -20.40
CA ASN A 548 6.50 29.81 -21.85
C ASN A 548 8.00 29.94 -22.10
N ARG A 549 8.67 28.82 -22.32
CA ARG A 549 10.08 28.76 -22.67
C ARG A 549 10.19 27.72 -23.76
N LYS A 550 10.51 28.23 -24.95
CA LYS A 550 11.10 27.47 -26.05
C LYS A 550 12.05 26.43 -25.46
N SER A 551 11.98 25.20 -25.97
CA SER A 551 12.92 24.13 -25.65
C SER A 551 14.34 24.70 -25.68
N ASN A 552 14.99 24.81 -24.52
CA ASN A 552 16.44 25.00 -24.47
C ASN A 552 17.00 23.59 -24.30
N PRO A 553 17.69 23.04 -25.32
CA PRO A 553 18.52 21.84 -25.15
C PRO A 553 19.47 22.05 -23.97
N ALA A 554 19.89 20.96 -23.31
CA ALA A 554 20.98 21.04 -22.34
C ALA A 554 22.17 21.75 -23.01
N PRO A 555 22.88 22.65 -22.31
CA PRO A 555 23.99 23.37 -22.92
C PRO A 555 25.00 22.37 -23.46
N LYS A 556 25.46 22.63 -24.68
CA LYS A 556 26.52 21.89 -25.35
C LYS A 556 27.79 22.02 -24.52
N THR A 557 28.05 21.04 -23.67
CA THR A 557 29.32 20.95 -22.96
C THR A 557 30.32 20.31 -23.92
N ALA A 558 31.45 20.97 -24.15
CA ALA A 558 32.55 20.35 -24.86
C ALA A 558 32.91 19.02 -24.19
N ALA A 559 33.37 18.04 -24.96
CA ALA A 559 34.01 16.85 -24.40
C ALA A 559 35.09 17.33 -23.43
N ALA A 560 34.92 16.98 -22.16
CA ALA A 560 35.90 17.21 -21.12
C ALA A 560 36.27 15.83 -20.58
N PRO A 561 37.56 15.57 -20.28
CA PRO A 561 37.94 14.35 -19.60
C PRO A 561 37.08 14.13 -18.36
N SER A 562 36.62 12.89 -18.18
CA SER A 562 35.84 12.51 -17.00
C SER A 562 36.57 12.93 -15.72
N THR A 563 35.83 13.49 -14.77
CA THR A 563 36.35 13.74 -13.42
C THR A 563 36.31 12.49 -12.54
N ARG A 564 35.84 11.36 -13.09
CA ARG A 564 35.77 10.05 -12.45
C ARG A 564 36.99 9.22 -12.87
N SER A 565 37.32 8.19 -12.10
CA SER A 565 38.49 7.35 -12.38
C SER A 565 38.37 6.45 -13.61
N ALA A 566 37.16 6.31 -14.18
CA ALA A 566 36.89 5.58 -15.41
C ALA A 566 35.84 6.29 -16.28
N SER A 567 35.97 6.17 -17.61
CA SER A 567 34.94 6.60 -18.56
C SER A 567 34.98 5.88 -19.91
N PHE A 568 33.81 5.80 -20.55
CA PHE A 568 33.66 5.48 -21.96
C PHE A 568 32.88 6.62 -22.64
N ASP A 569 33.62 7.56 -23.23
CA ASP A 569 33.10 8.78 -23.86
C ASP A 569 33.16 8.74 -25.40
N PHE A 570 33.80 7.71 -25.98
CA PHE A 570 33.95 7.50 -27.42
C PHE A 570 34.68 8.62 -28.20
N GLU A 571 35.24 9.63 -27.52
CA GLU A 571 35.80 10.82 -28.15
C GLU A 571 37.05 10.56 -28.99
N SER A 572 37.66 9.38 -28.85
CA SER A 572 38.73 8.90 -29.73
C SER A 572 38.28 8.70 -31.19
N GLY A 573 36.97 8.63 -31.45
CA GLY A 573 36.39 8.31 -32.76
C GLY A 573 36.60 6.85 -33.18
N LYS A 574 37.06 5.99 -32.26
CA LYS A 574 37.31 4.56 -32.50
C LYS A 574 36.48 3.73 -31.53
N LEU A 575 35.97 2.58 -32.01
CA LEU A 575 35.24 1.64 -31.15
C LEU A 575 36.15 0.99 -30.10
N SER A 576 37.41 0.72 -30.46
CA SER A 576 38.40 0.16 -29.53
C SER A 576 38.49 1.01 -28.27
N PRO A 577 38.42 0.41 -27.07
CA PRO A 577 38.60 -1.03 -26.78
C PRO A 577 37.30 -1.88 -26.72
N TRP A 578 36.15 -1.35 -27.13
CA TRP A 578 34.90 -2.13 -27.21
C TRP A 578 34.95 -3.12 -28.39
N LYS A 579 34.19 -4.21 -28.27
CA LYS A 579 34.15 -5.29 -29.26
C LYS A 579 32.73 -5.59 -29.70
N ILE A 580 32.53 -5.79 -31.00
CA ILE A 580 31.33 -6.41 -31.55
C ILE A 580 31.48 -7.92 -31.36
N ILE A 581 30.58 -8.55 -30.62
CA ILE A 581 30.60 -9.99 -30.34
C ILE A 581 29.51 -10.76 -31.11
N GLU A 582 28.50 -10.06 -31.58
CA GLU A 582 27.42 -10.60 -32.40
C GLU A 582 27.04 -9.56 -33.46
N GLY A 583 26.67 -10.03 -34.65
CA GLY A 583 26.19 -9.17 -35.74
C GLY A 583 27.27 -8.36 -36.44
N LYS A 584 26.85 -7.37 -37.23
CA LYS A 584 27.75 -6.49 -38.00
C LYS A 584 27.21 -5.05 -37.99
N PHE A 585 27.98 -4.15 -37.39
CA PHE A 585 27.74 -2.72 -37.43
C PHE A 585 28.78 -2.07 -38.34
N ALA A 586 28.32 -1.39 -39.40
CA ALA A 586 29.20 -0.81 -40.40
C ALA A 586 29.94 0.43 -39.87
N HIS A 587 29.26 1.27 -39.07
CA HIS A 587 29.85 2.48 -38.49
C HIS A 587 29.41 2.69 -37.03
N PRO A 588 29.94 1.90 -36.08
CA PRO A 588 29.43 1.86 -34.70
C PRO A 588 29.76 3.11 -33.85
N ILE A 589 30.56 4.04 -34.37
CA ILE A 589 30.88 5.31 -33.71
C ILE A 589 30.38 6.45 -34.60
N GLY A 590 29.31 7.10 -34.17
CA GLY A 590 28.71 8.23 -34.86
C GLY A 590 29.36 9.55 -34.50
N SER A 591 29.23 10.57 -35.36
CA SER A 591 29.71 11.93 -35.07
C SER A 591 28.76 13.04 -35.51
N ARG A 592 27.49 12.72 -35.79
CA ARG A 592 26.53 13.68 -36.35
C ARG A 592 26.09 14.70 -35.32
N THR A 593 25.91 15.94 -35.76
CA THR A 593 25.33 16.99 -34.91
C THR A 593 23.82 16.83 -34.79
N GLU A 594 23.15 16.49 -35.90
CA GLU A 594 21.70 16.42 -36.01
C GLU A 594 21.20 15.07 -36.55
N PHE A 595 19.94 14.78 -36.28
CA PHE A 595 19.20 13.63 -36.80
C PHE A 595 19.00 13.76 -38.30
N PHE A 596 18.76 12.62 -38.95
CA PHE A 596 18.38 12.53 -40.37
C PHE A 596 17.09 13.31 -40.73
N ARG A 597 16.26 13.69 -39.74
CA ARG A 597 15.01 14.47 -39.91
C ARG A 597 15.05 15.84 -39.22
N GLY A 598 16.22 16.29 -38.78
CA GLY A 598 16.42 17.52 -37.99
C GLY A 598 16.23 17.32 -36.48
N GLY A 599 16.99 18.08 -35.69
CA GLY A 599 17.06 17.98 -34.22
C GLY A 599 18.36 17.33 -33.71
N GLU A 600 18.78 17.60 -32.47
CA GLU A 600 20.10 17.21 -31.96
C GLU A 600 20.09 15.99 -31.01
N TYR A 601 21.14 15.15 -31.07
CA TYR A 601 21.31 13.95 -30.24
C TYR A 601 21.44 14.18 -28.74
N ASN A 602 21.71 15.40 -28.28
CA ASN A 602 22.03 15.67 -26.87
C ASN A 602 23.20 14.80 -26.36
N LYS A 603 24.18 14.53 -27.23
CA LYS A 603 25.46 13.89 -26.93
C LYS A 603 26.40 14.81 -26.14
N GLN A 604 27.40 14.25 -25.47
CA GLN A 604 28.56 14.96 -24.97
C GLN A 604 29.64 14.93 -26.07
N GLY A 605 30.33 16.05 -26.32
CA GLY A 605 31.44 16.00 -27.27
C GLY A 605 31.03 15.80 -28.74
N LYS A 606 31.91 15.11 -29.49
CA LYS A 606 31.79 14.90 -30.93
C LYS A 606 31.27 13.50 -31.27
N HIS A 607 31.71 12.48 -30.56
CA HIS A 607 31.48 11.08 -30.93
C HIS A 607 30.53 10.39 -29.95
N TYR A 608 29.88 9.32 -30.39
CA TYR A 608 29.01 8.48 -29.56
C TYR A 608 28.93 7.09 -30.17
N LEU A 609 28.58 6.09 -29.36
CA LEU A 609 28.27 4.77 -29.87
C LEU A 609 26.88 4.77 -30.50
N SER A 610 26.74 4.18 -31.68
CA SER A 610 25.45 4.02 -32.37
C SER A 610 25.39 2.71 -33.11
N THR A 611 24.24 2.05 -33.06
CA THR A 611 23.94 0.89 -33.94
C THR A 611 23.26 1.30 -35.25
N LEU A 612 22.95 2.59 -35.41
CA LEU A 612 22.16 3.12 -36.53
C LEU A 612 23.01 3.51 -37.76
N GLU A 613 24.27 3.90 -37.56
CA GLU A 613 25.06 4.52 -38.62
C GLU A 613 25.67 3.47 -39.56
N SER A 614 25.44 3.65 -40.86
CA SER A 614 25.96 2.77 -41.92
C SER A 614 27.29 3.27 -42.50
N SER A 615 27.54 4.59 -42.44
CA SER A 615 28.81 5.25 -42.78
C SER A 615 28.88 6.63 -42.11
N ALA A 616 30.06 7.23 -42.08
CA ALA A 616 30.29 8.58 -41.54
C ALA A 616 29.48 9.68 -42.25
N ASP A 617 29.09 9.44 -43.51
CA ASP A 617 28.44 10.38 -44.41
C ASP A 617 27.02 9.97 -44.84
N ALA A 618 26.47 8.87 -44.30
CA ALA A 618 25.17 8.35 -44.74
C ALA A 618 24.04 9.40 -44.64
N GLU A 619 23.17 9.50 -45.64
CA GLU A 619 22.05 10.46 -45.60
C GLU A 619 20.89 10.01 -44.70
N LYS A 620 20.84 8.72 -44.33
CA LYS A 620 19.83 8.11 -43.46
C LYS A 620 20.44 7.00 -42.60
N GLY A 621 19.80 6.71 -41.46
CA GLY A 621 20.16 5.58 -40.61
C GLY A 621 19.73 4.24 -41.23
N ASN A 622 20.33 3.16 -40.75
CA ASN A 622 19.93 1.80 -41.10
C ASN A 622 19.58 0.98 -39.84
N ASP A 623 18.30 0.92 -39.52
CA ASP A 623 17.74 0.11 -38.43
C ASP A 623 17.82 -1.41 -38.73
N SER A 624 18.31 -1.84 -39.89
CA SER A 624 18.49 -3.27 -40.17
C SER A 624 19.77 -3.85 -39.56
N GLN A 625 20.62 -3.02 -38.94
CA GLN A 625 21.88 -3.46 -38.35
C GLN A 625 21.61 -4.01 -36.95
N THR A 626 21.80 -5.30 -36.77
CA THR A 626 21.61 -5.96 -35.48
C THR A 626 22.90 -6.59 -34.97
N GLY A 627 23.00 -6.75 -33.65
CA GLY A 627 24.13 -7.38 -32.99
C GLY A 627 24.31 -6.93 -31.54
N VAL A 628 25.47 -7.28 -31.00
CA VAL A 628 25.86 -6.99 -29.61
C VAL A 628 27.27 -6.42 -29.56
N ILE A 629 27.43 -5.30 -28.85
CA ILE A 629 28.71 -4.64 -28.58
C ILE A 629 28.99 -4.69 -27.08
N VAL A 630 30.20 -5.06 -26.66
CA VAL A 630 30.59 -5.11 -25.24
C VAL A 630 31.78 -4.19 -24.95
N SER A 631 31.76 -3.62 -23.75
CA SER A 631 32.88 -2.86 -23.20
C SER A 631 34.04 -3.77 -22.76
N PRO A 632 35.22 -3.22 -22.47
CA PRO A 632 36.20 -3.89 -21.62
C PRO A 632 35.61 -4.23 -20.27
N MET A 633 36.20 -5.23 -19.61
CA MET A 633 35.90 -5.53 -18.21
C MET A 633 36.41 -4.41 -17.31
N PHE A 634 35.72 -4.19 -16.20
CA PHE A 634 36.12 -3.26 -15.15
C PHE A 634 35.73 -3.79 -13.77
N VAL A 635 36.38 -3.26 -12.73
CA VAL A 635 36.02 -3.51 -11.33
C VAL A 635 35.63 -2.18 -10.68
N PRO A 636 34.38 -2.00 -10.25
CA PRO A 636 33.92 -0.72 -9.72
C PRO A 636 34.36 -0.52 -8.27
N LYS A 637 34.56 0.76 -7.89
CA LYS A 637 35.03 1.18 -6.56
C LYS A 637 33.90 1.59 -5.58
N ALA A 638 32.63 1.44 -5.97
CA ALA A 638 31.38 1.93 -5.36
C ALA A 638 30.88 3.30 -5.88
N GLY A 639 29.58 3.56 -5.72
CA GLY A 639 28.91 4.77 -6.19
C GLY A 639 28.29 4.63 -7.59
N ASP A 640 27.92 5.76 -8.18
CA ASP A 640 27.12 5.78 -9.41
C ASP A 640 27.96 5.69 -10.69
N MET A 641 27.39 4.99 -11.68
CA MET A 641 27.72 5.13 -13.11
C MET A 641 26.65 5.95 -13.79
N THR A 642 27.03 7.08 -14.39
CA THR A 642 26.12 7.91 -15.18
C THR A 642 26.43 7.78 -16.66
N PHE A 643 25.40 7.75 -17.51
CA PHE A 643 25.59 7.73 -18.97
C PHE A 643 24.38 8.31 -19.71
N ARG A 644 24.49 8.39 -21.03
CA ARG A 644 23.43 8.85 -21.94
C ARG A 644 22.98 7.70 -22.83
N VAL A 645 21.66 7.57 -23.02
CA VAL A 645 21.06 6.55 -23.89
C VAL A 645 19.93 7.15 -24.73
N GLY A 646 19.91 6.86 -26.01
CA GLY A 646 18.87 7.23 -26.97
C GLY A 646 18.51 6.04 -27.86
N GLY A 647 17.58 6.24 -28.80
CA GLY A 647 17.07 5.19 -29.69
C GLY A 647 15.80 4.51 -29.16
N GLY A 648 15.66 3.22 -29.47
CA GLY A 648 14.48 2.41 -29.19
C GLY A 648 14.24 2.06 -27.73
N ASN A 649 12.97 1.80 -27.40
CA ASN A 649 12.53 1.37 -26.07
C ASN A 649 12.10 -0.10 -25.99
N GLY A 650 12.34 -0.87 -27.06
CA GLY A 650 11.95 -2.27 -27.19
C GLY A 650 12.76 -3.20 -26.30
N LYS A 651 12.20 -4.39 -26.02
CA LYS A 651 12.87 -5.42 -25.21
C LYS A 651 14.17 -5.95 -25.84
N ASP A 652 14.27 -5.87 -27.16
CA ASP A 652 15.38 -6.38 -27.97
C ASP A 652 16.44 -5.29 -28.27
N VAL A 653 16.31 -4.10 -27.68
CA VAL A 653 17.22 -2.95 -27.90
C VAL A 653 17.51 -2.26 -26.57
N TYR A 654 18.70 -2.46 -26.01
CA TYR A 654 19.03 -1.98 -24.66
C TYR A 654 20.54 -1.94 -24.36
N VAL A 655 20.92 -1.21 -23.31
CA VAL A 655 22.23 -1.27 -22.68
C VAL A 655 22.08 -2.03 -21.35
N ALA A 656 22.97 -2.96 -21.03
CA ALA A 656 22.95 -3.71 -19.79
C ALA A 656 24.30 -3.67 -19.07
N LEU A 657 24.25 -3.63 -17.74
CA LEU A 657 25.37 -3.95 -16.86
C LEU A 657 25.39 -5.45 -16.63
N CYS A 658 26.52 -6.08 -16.86
CA CYS A 658 26.68 -7.53 -16.79
C CYS A 658 27.77 -7.92 -15.79
N THR A 659 27.56 -9.00 -15.05
CA THR A 659 28.63 -9.66 -14.28
C THR A 659 29.56 -10.44 -15.22
N ALA A 660 30.76 -10.80 -14.77
CA ALA A 660 31.77 -11.47 -15.60
C ALA A 660 31.34 -12.82 -16.21
N ASP A 661 30.34 -13.48 -15.63
CA ASP A 661 29.72 -14.72 -16.12
C ASP A 661 28.61 -14.49 -17.17
N GLY A 662 28.36 -13.24 -17.56
CA GLY A 662 27.40 -12.88 -18.61
C GLY A 662 26.02 -12.48 -18.10
N LYS A 663 25.72 -12.67 -16.80
CA LYS A 663 24.40 -12.33 -16.24
C LYS A 663 24.16 -10.81 -16.26
N GLU A 664 23.06 -10.41 -16.87
CA GLU A 664 22.58 -9.02 -16.86
C GLU A 664 21.97 -8.67 -15.49
N VAL A 665 22.38 -7.55 -14.92
CA VAL A 665 21.96 -7.13 -13.56
C VAL A 665 21.28 -5.76 -13.51
N GLN A 666 21.51 -4.90 -14.52
CA GLN A 666 20.78 -3.64 -14.72
C GLN A 666 20.65 -3.38 -16.22
N PHE A 667 19.61 -2.66 -16.64
CA PHE A 667 19.41 -2.28 -18.05
C PHE A 667 18.91 -0.84 -18.21
N ALA A 668 19.13 -0.26 -19.39
CA ALA A 668 18.67 1.05 -19.80
C ALA A 668 18.28 1.01 -21.29
N ARG A 669 17.29 1.81 -21.68
CA ARG A 669 16.76 1.86 -23.05
C ARG A 669 16.55 3.31 -23.48
N GLY A 670 16.44 3.52 -24.79
CA GLY A 670 15.95 4.78 -25.33
C GLY A 670 14.45 4.97 -25.08
N ILE A 671 13.90 6.07 -25.60
CA ILE A 671 12.48 6.44 -25.45
C ILE A 671 11.78 6.59 -26.80
N ASN A 672 12.23 5.83 -27.81
CA ASN A 672 11.85 6.02 -29.21
C ASN A 672 12.14 7.47 -29.66
N SER A 673 13.37 7.92 -29.36
CA SER A 673 13.88 9.23 -29.73
C SER A 673 15.38 9.16 -29.92
N GLN A 674 15.89 9.87 -30.92
CA GLN A 674 17.33 10.04 -31.15
C GLN A 674 17.98 10.96 -30.09
N ILE A 675 17.18 11.72 -29.33
CA ILE A 675 17.66 12.54 -28.22
C ILE A 675 18.07 11.60 -27.09
N MET A 676 19.37 11.58 -26.76
CA MET A 676 19.88 10.79 -25.65
C MET A 676 19.47 11.40 -24.31
N GLN A 677 19.04 10.54 -23.39
CA GLN A 677 18.65 10.89 -22.03
C GLN A 677 19.72 10.44 -21.04
N LYS A 678 19.99 11.26 -20.01
CA LYS A 678 20.86 10.86 -18.92
C LYS A 678 20.19 9.78 -18.07
N THR A 679 20.96 8.76 -17.70
CA THR A 679 20.58 7.70 -16.78
C THR A 679 21.72 7.41 -15.80
N SER A 680 21.42 6.66 -14.74
CA SER A 680 22.39 6.29 -13.69
C SER A 680 22.14 4.90 -13.15
N TRP A 681 23.21 4.19 -12.81
CA TRP A 681 23.21 2.88 -12.18
C TRP A 681 24.05 2.92 -10.89
N ASP A 682 23.53 2.37 -9.79
CA ASP A 682 24.30 2.21 -8.56
C ASP A 682 25.23 1.00 -8.68
N LEU A 683 26.54 1.24 -8.66
CA LEU A 683 27.57 0.19 -8.74
C LEU A 683 27.99 -0.34 -7.36
N THR A 684 27.52 0.25 -6.26
CA THR A 684 27.88 -0.13 -4.89
C THR A 684 27.72 -1.63 -4.63
N PRO A 685 26.65 -2.33 -5.07
CA PRO A 685 26.47 -3.77 -4.87
C PRO A 685 27.49 -4.66 -5.61
N TYR A 686 28.21 -4.09 -6.58
CA TYR A 686 29.16 -4.79 -7.44
C TYR A 686 30.60 -4.39 -7.16
N THR A 687 30.85 -3.60 -6.12
CA THR A 687 32.19 -3.20 -5.69
C THR A 687 33.11 -4.41 -5.58
N GLY A 688 34.26 -4.36 -6.23
CA GLY A 688 35.24 -5.46 -6.24
C GLY A 688 34.90 -6.64 -7.17
N LYS A 689 33.76 -6.63 -7.88
CA LYS A 689 33.40 -7.68 -8.86
C LYS A 689 33.80 -7.25 -10.27
N LYS A 690 34.28 -8.21 -11.09
CA LYS A 690 34.50 -7.98 -12.53
C LYS A 690 33.15 -7.84 -13.24
N MET A 691 32.97 -6.74 -13.96
CA MET A 691 31.75 -6.36 -14.67
C MET A 691 32.07 -5.90 -16.09
N PHE A 692 31.09 -5.90 -16.99
CA PHE A 692 31.18 -5.25 -18.30
C PHE A 692 29.82 -4.66 -18.70
N ILE A 693 29.82 -3.79 -19.72
CA ILE A 693 28.59 -3.23 -20.32
C ILE A 693 28.33 -3.94 -21.64
N LYS A 694 27.06 -4.28 -21.88
CA LYS A 694 26.57 -4.88 -23.12
C LYS A 694 25.58 -3.92 -23.78
N VAL A 695 25.75 -3.64 -25.07
CA VAL A 695 24.82 -2.88 -25.91
C VAL A 695 24.21 -3.87 -26.90
N VAL A 696 22.92 -4.11 -26.78
CA VAL A 696 22.15 -5.09 -27.55
C VAL A 696 21.22 -4.35 -28.50
N ASP A 697 21.20 -4.80 -29.75
CA ASP A 697 20.26 -4.33 -30.76
C ASP A 697 19.87 -5.46 -31.70
N HIS A 698 18.70 -6.06 -31.47
CA HIS A 698 18.16 -7.15 -32.29
C HIS A 698 16.85 -6.77 -32.99
N ALA A 699 16.45 -5.50 -32.97
CA ALA A 699 15.21 -5.06 -33.60
C ALA A 699 15.49 -4.42 -34.96
N THR A 700 14.59 -4.63 -35.93
CA THR A 700 14.72 -4.07 -37.29
C THR A 700 13.60 -3.08 -37.65
N GLY A 701 12.91 -2.54 -36.64
CA GLY A 701 11.78 -1.59 -36.82
C GLY A 701 12.24 -0.13 -36.86
N SER A 702 11.31 0.82 -36.95
CA SER A 702 11.60 2.27 -37.05
C SER A 702 12.37 2.89 -35.87
N TRP A 703 12.59 2.12 -34.80
CA TRP A 703 13.40 2.45 -33.63
C TRP A 703 14.28 1.26 -33.24
N GLY A 704 14.64 0.43 -34.22
CA GLY A 704 15.52 -0.74 -34.08
C GLY A 704 16.98 -0.31 -34.02
N HIS A 705 17.28 0.60 -33.09
CA HIS A 705 18.62 1.11 -32.88
C HIS A 705 18.80 1.71 -31.50
N ILE A 706 20.04 1.79 -31.04
CA ILE A 706 20.42 2.42 -29.78
C ILE A 706 21.63 3.33 -29.97
N THR A 707 21.67 4.41 -29.20
CA THR A 707 22.82 5.31 -29.12
C THR A 707 23.23 5.48 -27.67
N VAL A 708 24.53 5.41 -27.39
CA VAL A 708 25.07 5.46 -26.03
C VAL A 708 26.27 6.39 -25.99
N ASP A 709 26.38 7.17 -24.93
CA ASP A 709 27.45 8.17 -24.80
C ASP A 709 27.73 8.53 -23.33
N ASP A 710 28.86 9.19 -23.06
CA ASP A 710 29.20 9.86 -21.79
C ASP A 710 29.11 8.93 -20.55
N ILE A 711 29.64 7.69 -20.66
CA ILE A 711 29.63 6.76 -19.53
C ILE A 711 30.74 7.15 -18.55
N GLN A 712 30.40 7.56 -17.33
CA GLN A 712 31.35 8.02 -16.31
C GLN A 712 31.12 7.31 -14.97
N PHE A 713 32.18 6.78 -14.36
CA PHE A 713 32.09 5.99 -13.13
C PHE A 713 33.47 5.83 -12.46
N ASP A 714 33.51 5.33 -11.22
CA ASP A 714 34.78 5.01 -10.57
C ASP A 714 35.07 3.51 -10.65
N ALA A 715 36.15 3.16 -11.36
CA ALA A 715 36.57 1.78 -11.54
C ALA A 715 38.04 1.66 -11.93
N GLU A 716 38.53 0.43 -11.90
CA GLU A 716 39.73 0.00 -12.63
C GLU A 716 39.28 -0.70 -13.93
N ILE A 717 39.72 -0.19 -15.09
CA ILE A 717 39.39 -0.77 -16.41
C ILE A 717 40.53 -1.70 -16.83
N PHE A 718 40.19 -2.93 -17.21
CA PHE A 718 41.12 -3.90 -17.75
C PHE A 718 41.19 -3.72 -19.26
N ALA A 719 42.12 -2.88 -19.73
CA ALA A 719 42.47 -2.83 -21.14
C ALA A 719 43.25 -4.10 -21.49
N ASP A 720 42.70 -4.95 -22.36
CA ASP A 720 43.23 -6.27 -22.73
C ASP A 720 44.76 -6.33 -22.80
N SER A 721 45.36 -6.91 -21.77
CA SER A 721 46.64 -7.61 -21.89
C SER A 721 46.46 -9.00 -21.27
N ALA A 722 46.28 -9.97 -22.17
CA ALA A 722 46.45 -11.40 -21.92
C ALA A 722 45.61 -12.05 -20.79
N GLU A 723 44.28 -12.09 -20.94
CA GLU A 723 43.49 -13.19 -20.35
C GLU A 723 42.45 -13.71 -21.36
N LYS A 724 42.22 -15.02 -21.31
CA LYS A 724 41.54 -15.90 -22.27
C LYS A 724 40.36 -15.27 -23.02
N LYS A 725 40.27 -15.58 -24.32
CA LYS A 725 39.09 -15.44 -25.19
C LYS A 725 37.80 -15.52 -24.34
N LEU A 726 37.14 -14.38 -24.16
CA LEU A 726 35.70 -14.34 -23.93
C LEU A 726 35.10 -15.11 -25.11
N ASP A 727 34.79 -16.38 -24.90
CA ASP A 727 34.22 -17.22 -25.92
C ASP A 727 32.84 -16.65 -26.21
N ALA A 728 32.57 -16.26 -27.46
CA ALA A 728 31.31 -15.60 -27.82
C ALA A 728 30.10 -16.46 -27.42
N ALA A 729 30.28 -17.79 -27.34
CA ALA A 729 29.29 -18.74 -26.85
C ALA A 729 28.85 -18.52 -25.39
N SER A 730 29.73 -18.08 -24.47
CA SER A 730 29.36 -17.93 -23.05
C SER A 730 28.62 -16.63 -22.74
N ILE A 731 28.63 -15.64 -23.64
CA ILE A 731 27.96 -14.34 -23.45
C ILE A 731 26.55 -14.34 -24.08
N ILE A 732 26.30 -15.21 -25.05
CA ILE A 732 25.05 -15.24 -25.83
C ILE A 732 23.97 -16.13 -25.17
N GLU A 733 24.34 -17.09 -24.31
CA GLU A 733 23.41 -18.09 -23.72
C GLU A 733 23.01 -17.86 -22.25
N GLY A 734 23.39 -16.73 -21.63
CA GLY A 734 23.21 -16.46 -20.18
C GLY A 734 22.05 -15.55 -19.80
#